data_AF-A0A8S9B7N5-F1
#
_entry.id   AF-A0A8S9B7N5-F1
#
_cell.length_a   1.000
_cell.length_b   1.000
_cell.length_c   1.000
_cell.angle_alpha   90.00
_cell.angle_beta   90.00
_cell.angle_gamma   90.00
#
_symmetry.space_group_name_H-M   'P 1'
#
loop_
_entity.id
_entity.type
_entity.pdbx_description
1 polymer ?
#
loop_
_entity_poly.entity_id
_entity_poly.type
_entity_poly.pdbx_seq_one_letter_code
_entity_poly.pdbx_strand_id
1 'polypeptide(L)'
;MASTPIEKNAIVEDQQLAVDGSKEKITAVGRPCELISASYSLIVNASVIQTPYESILDISQDKIEADLNVTENDLLDAREHAKELSLEETRDMMIKVLRVHENDPNFSVLIIEKINEFLGNEDVFKHPKNYGDLIYEIKTEAALITNNSPYAEVRAVVDNTDNVNMPSSTIRAWVIGLLFVVALAFINQLFSIRQPQISVTANVVQLLCYPVGKAAEALLPDWGFTLFGSRHSLNPGKFSTKEHMLITIMASVGYSTPYTDNIIWSQYLPQYFNQSYAGHFGYQILIALSTNFIGYGIAGFCRRFLVYPAYCVWPASLVTIALNDAFHTERNLSVPGPFKRIFTISRLKFFLYSFAAMFIWFWFPDYLFQCLSIFNWMTWIAPNNTNLNTVVGMNNGLGLNPLPTFDWNILLWDSPPQDPLVVPFFNTVNKCIGTFISMFVILALWYSNTYNTGYLPINSPRVFDHFGKLYNVSKVINQQGLYDAEKYQAYSPAYLSAGYATLYLFFFAVYTATISYAYIYHRHEIAMGFRNLFNSFRKDKSSEYEYTDIHNRLMSAYPEVPEWWYLICLAFAIGLGCAAIGGWETYTSVGVVFFGIAMCLVFVIPIGIIKAITGLEVTLNVLAEFIGGSWAEGNALAMNFFKSYGHALRFANDLKLAHYVKIPPRHTFWAQMVATIVSSLVCTGVLNFQMNQIEGVCTPTQKDHYTCPGINQFFTAAVLWGTIGPKKVFGKGGQYSALLVGFPIGFVIPIIIYWAQKKFTKQSWLRQTHAVAMLYGALIWAPYNLSYTWPAVPIAWLSMIYLKKRFLAFWSKYNYVLSASFSSAIAIAGIIIFFALQWTEISLDWWGNDTVTKDGFEMNFGVNYLANFLFVLMILQSMDKENRRIVVVSSWTHDTLDPRNDGTAHFKREEYKTVFKETEALSKGVVYTDDGYKAGMRRYGASKTFMVMFFYELQRRISSDPALSKISDILVWFSPNGFVRPPWKSGADFMLAAFDEKNLGKHPKAVYLNGSEKATSSIESRDEKKQRQLWEETVKLARIRNGDTVLKNWQ
;
A
#
# COMPACT_ATOMS: atom_id res chain seq x y z
N MET A 1 -53.16 28.09 -35.91
CA MET A 1 -52.60 29.10 -36.83
C MET A 1 -51.29 28.56 -37.36
N ALA A 2 -51.26 28.36 -38.68
CA ALA A 2 -50.16 27.96 -39.59
C ALA A 2 -49.32 26.71 -39.20
N SER A 3 -49.64 25.47 -39.62
CA SER A 3 -49.62 24.85 -40.98
C SER A 3 -48.19 24.52 -41.48
N THR A 4 -47.67 23.31 -41.27
CA THR A 4 -47.68 22.09 -42.17
C THR A 4 -46.37 21.87 -42.97
N PRO A 5 -46.08 20.64 -43.44
CA PRO A 5 -44.76 19.98 -43.47
C PRO A 5 -44.15 19.88 -44.87
N ILE A 6 -42.98 19.22 -45.00
CA ILE A 6 -42.46 18.78 -46.31
C ILE A 6 -42.03 17.30 -46.26
N GLU A 7 -42.64 16.54 -47.16
CA GLU A 7 -42.33 15.17 -47.58
C GLU A 7 -41.59 15.19 -48.93
N LYS A 8 -40.66 14.25 -49.12
CA LYS A 8 -40.29 13.48 -50.34
C LYS A 8 -40.07 14.12 -51.74
N ASN A 9 -38.98 13.60 -52.34
CA ASN A 9 -38.81 13.10 -53.72
C ASN A 9 -38.31 14.04 -54.87
N ALA A 10 -37.18 13.58 -55.45
CA ALA A 10 -36.99 13.21 -56.87
C ALA A 10 -36.22 14.16 -57.84
N ILE A 11 -35.36 13.48 -58.64
CA ILE A 11 -34.89 13.73 -60.03
C ILE A 11 -33.93 14.90 -60.28
N VAL A 12 -32.77 14.59 -60.91
CA VAL A 12 -32.22 15.38 -62.04
C VAL A 12 -31.50 14.43 -63.01
N GLU A 13 -31.76 14.66 -64.30
CA GLU A 13 -31.30 13.99 -65.52
C GLU A 13 -30.32 14.92 -66.29
N ASP A 14 -29.43 14.31 -67.09
CA ASP A 14 -28.81 14.78 -68.35
C ASP A 14 -27.96 16.07 -68.48
N GLN A 15 -26.71 15.94 -68.96
CA GLN A 15 -26.34 16.15 -70.38
C GLN A 15 -24.82 16.00 -70.64
N GLN A 16 -24.49 15.31 -71.74
CA GLN A 16 -23.16 15.16 -72.37
C GLN A 16 -22.67 16.47 -73.03
N LEU A 17 -21.34 16.63 -73.18
CA LEU A 17 -20.73 17.23 -74.38
C LEU A 17 -19.19 17.04 -74.49
N ALA A 18 -18.81 16.55 -75.69
CA ALA A 18 -17.61 16.80 -76.50
C ALA A 18 -16.18 16.41 -76.04
N VAL A 19 -15.60 15.55 -76.89
CA VAL A 19 -14.17 15.28 -77.09
C VAL A 19 -13.64 16.26 -78.13
N ASP A 20 -12.44 16.84 -77.91
CA ASP A 20 -11.53 17.19 -79.00
C ASP A 20 -10.07 17.10 -78.54
N GLY A 21 -9.19 16.66 -79.44
CA GLY A 21 -7.79 16.37 -79.19
C GLY A 21 -6.85 17.39 -79.82
N SER A 22 -5.65 17.52 -79.26
CA SER A 22 -4.52 18.12 -79.97
C SER A 22 -3.19 17.56 -79.46
N LYS A 23 -2.39 17.09 -80.42
CA LYS A 23 -0.99 16.67 -80.33
C LYS A 23 -0.10 17.87 -79.99
N GLU A 24 1.00 17.65 -79.26
CA GLU A 24 2.33 18.08 -79.70
C GLU A 24 3.46 17.43 -78.90
N LYS A 25 4.68 17.57 -79.42
CA LYS A 25 5.85 16.69 -79.39
C LYS A 25 7.03 17.54 -78.87
N ILE A 26 8.06 16.92 -78.27
CA ILE A 26 9.53 17.22 -78.39
C ILE A 26 10.35 17.37 -77.06
N THR A 27 11.25 16.38 -76.90
CA THR A 27 12.66 16.29 -76.41
C THR A 27 13.19 16.89 -75.09
N ALA A 28 13.68 15.96 -74.25
CA ALA A 28 14.98 15.82 -73.56
C ALA A 28 16.00 16.99 -73.50
N VAL A 29 16.60 17.21 -72.30
CA VAL A 29 18.07 17.18 -71.96
C VAL A 29 18.24 17.35 -70.41
N GLY A 30 18.92 16.43 -69.70
CA GLY A 30 20.09 16.77 -68.86
C GLY A 30 20.10 16.12 -67.44
N ARG A 31 21.17 15.38 -67.11
CA ARG A 31 21.50 14.60 -65.88
C ARG A 31 21.93 15.46 -64.66
N PRO A 32 22.36 14.89 -63.49
CA PRO A 32 21.85 13.77 -62.66
C PRO A 32 21.76 14.12 -61.14
N CYS A 33 21.28 13.15 -60.35
CA CYS A 33 21.52 12.87 -58.92
C CYS A 33 20.31 12.94 -57.95
N GLU A 34 20.30 11.92 -57.09
CA GLU A 34 19.62 11.75 -55.80
C GLU A 34 18.28 10.99 -55.73
N LEU A 35 18.26 10.07 -54.74
CA LEU A 35 17.14 9.47 -54.00
C LEU A 35 16.48 8.23 -54.64
N ILE A 36 16.86 7.02 -54.22
CA ILE A 36 16.31 6.26 -53.07
C ILE A 36 14.88 5.78 -53.31
N SER A 37 14.82 4.49 -53.70
CA SER A 37 13.80 3.47 -53.48
C SER A 37 12.36 3.89 -53.15
N ALA A 38 11.52 3.87 -54.18
CA ALA A 38 10.11 3.48 -54.05
C ALA A 38 9.69 2.83 -55.38
N SER A 39 9.62 1.50 -55.42
CA SER A 39 9.08 0.78 -56.58
C SER A 39 8.47 -0.54 -56.14
N TYR A 40 7.36 -0.87 -56.80
CA TYR A 40 6.61 -2.11 -56.77
C TYR A 40 5.55 -2.29 -55.67
N SER A 41 4.47 -1.52 -55.80
CA SER A 41 3.13 -2.13 -55.77
C SER A 41 2.42 -1.76 -57.07
N LEU A 42 2.18 -2.76 -57.93
CA LEU A 42 1.05 -2.91 -58.86
C LEU A 42 1.42 -3.88 -59.99
N ILE A 43 0.49 -4.80 -60.24
CA ILE A 43 0.39 -5.78 -61.32
C ILE A 43 1.26 -7.04 -61.12
N VAL A 44 0.66 -8.10 -60.55
CA VAL A 44 0.35 -9.34 -61.28
C VAL A 44 -0.88 -9.98 -60.62
N ASN A 45 -2.00 -9.96 -61.34
CA ASN A 45 -3.13 -10.87 -61.11
C ASN A 45 -2.87 -12.11 -61.99
N ALA A 46 -2.86 -13.30 -61.39
CA ALA A 46 -3.56 -14.51 -61.86
C ALA A 46 -2.86 -15.83 -61.42
N SER A 47 -3.67 -16.64 -60.73
CA SER A 47 -3.74 -18.10 -60.74
C SER A 47 -2.55 -18.93 -60.24
N VAL A 48 -2.56 -19.32 -58.95
CA VAL A 48 -2.15 -20.67 -58.48
C VAL A 48 -2.90 -21.04 -57.18
N ILE A 49 -3.84 -22.00 -57.29
CA ILE A 49 -4.40 -22.92 -56.28
C ILE A 49 -5.02 -22.31 -55.02
N GLN A 50 -6.33 -22.03 -55.09
CA GLN A 50 -7.19 -21.95 -53.90
C GLN A 50 -7.29 -23.33 -53.25
N THR A 51 -6.85 -23.44 -52.00
CA THR A 51 -7.23 -24.56 -51.14
C THR A 51 -8.71 -24.40 -50.71
N PRO A 52 -9.44 -25.49 -50.40
CA PRO A 52 -10.89 -25.43 -50.17
C PRO A 52 -11.35 -24.64 -48.93
N TYR A 53 -10.46 -23.99 -48.21
CA TYR A 53 -10.71 -23.41 -46.88
C TYR A 53 -11.10 -21.92 -46.89
N GLU A 54 -10.98 -21.20 -48.00
CA GLU A 54 -11.24 -19.74 -48.04
C GLU A 54 -12.72 -19.33 -48.14
N SER A 55 -13.65 -20.28 -48.33
CA SER A 55 -15.07 -19.96 -48.58
C SER A 55 -15.98 -19.90 -47.34
N ILE A 56 -15.44 -19.97 -46.12
CA ILE A 56 -16.23 -20.04 -44.86
C ILE A 56 -16.13 -18.76 -44.00
N LEU A 57 -15.48 -17.69 -44.47
CA LEU A 57 -15.22 -16.50 -43.65
C LEU A 57 -16.34 -15.45 -43.74
N ASP A 58 -17.39 -15.63 -42.94
CA ASP A 58 -18.32 -14.55 -42.56
C ASP A 58 -18.50 -14.49 -41.03
N ILE A 59 -17.41 -14.77 -40.30
CA ILE A 59 -17.35 -14.60 -38.85
C ILE A 59 -16.91 -13.16 -38.56
N SER A 60 -17.74 -12.40 -37.84
CA SER A 60 -17.39 -11.06 -37.33
C SER A 60 -16.04 -11.09 -36.62
N GLN A 61 -15.04 -10.43 -37.21
CA GLN A 61 -13.69 -10.26 -36.67
C GLN A 61 -13.71 -9.77 -35.21
N ASP A 62 -14.62 -8.83 -34.90
CA ASP A 62 -14.83 -8.28 -33.57
C ASP A 62 -15.16 -9.34 -32.52
N LYS A 63 -15.90 -10.39 -32.90
CA LYS A 63 -16.28 -11.47 -31.99
C LYS A 63 -15.10 -12.37 -31.66
N ILE A 64 -14.27 -12.68 -32.65
CA ILE A 64 -13.05 -13.47 -32.46
C ILE A 64 -12.04 -12.68 -31.61
N GLU A 65 -11.82 -11.39 -31.88
CA GLU A 65 -10.92 -10.56 -31.08
C GLU A 65 -11.35 -10.47 -29.60
N ALA A 66 -12.66 -10.34 -29.36
CA ALA A 66 -13.22 -10.32 -28.01
C ALA A 66 -13.11 -11.68 -27.29
N ASP A 67 -13.34 -12.79 -27.99
CA ASP A 67 -13.26 -14.14 -27.42
C ASP A 67 -11.82 -14.52 -27.08
N LEU A 68 -10.86 -14.10 -27.91
CA LEU A 68 -9.43 -14.40 -27.76
C LEU A 68 -8.70 -13.41 -26.81
N ASN A 69 -9.29 -12.24 -26.55
CA ASN A 69 -8.61 -11.09 -25.94
C ASN A 69 -7.31 -10.72 -26.68
N VAL A 70 -7.38 -10.57 -28.00
CA VAL A 70 -6.21 -10.35 -28.88
C VAL A 70 -6.36 -9.04 -29.63
N THR A 71 -5.26 -8.38 -29.95
CA THR A 71 -5.30 -7.19 -30.83
C THR A 71 -5.36 -7.62 -32.29
N GLU A 72 -5.88 -6.77 -33.18
CA GLU A 72 -5.99 -7.08 -34.61
C GLU A 72 -4.67 -7.60 -35.22
N ASN A 73 -3.54 -6.96 -34.90
CA ASN A 73 -2.23 -7.36 -35.42
C ASN A 73 -1.80 -8.75 -34.92
N ASP A 74 -1.95 -9.01 -33.62
CA ASP A 74 -1.60 -10.32 -33.03
C ASP A 74 -2.45 -11.45 -33.65
N LEU A 75 -3.70 -11.15 -34.01
CA LEU A 75 -4.60 -12.12 -34.65
C LEU A 75 -4.16 -12.43 -36.08
N LEU A 76 -3.70 -11.43 -36.83
CA LEU A 76 -3.18 -11.63 -38.19
C LEU A 76 -1.94 -12.51 -38.18
N ASP A 77 -0.97 -12.21 -37.31
CA ASP A 77 0.26 -12.99 -37.17
C ASP A 77 -0.04 -14.44 -36.74
N ALA A 78 -0.97 -14.63 -35.79
CA ALA A 78 -1.40 -15.95 -35.36
C ALA A 78 -2.06 -16.75 -36.50
N ARG A 79 -2.86 -16.11 -37.36
CA ARG A 79 -3.51 -16.76 -38.50
C ARG A 79 -2.54 -17.20 -39.58
N GLU A 80 -1.44 -16.49 -39.79
CA GLU A 80 -0.41 -16.92 -40.73
C GLU A 80 0.27 -18.20 -40.25
N HIS A 81 0.69 -18.23 -38.99
CA HIS A 81 1.30 -19.42 -38.38
C HIS A 81 0.33 -20.59 -38.22
N ALA A 82 -0.96 -20.33 -38.01
CA ALA A 82 -1.99 -21.36 -37.92
C ALA A 82 -2.08 -22.21 -39.20
N LYS A 83 -1.71 -21.65 -40.37
CA LYS A 83 -1.69 -22.38 -41.65
C LYS A 83 -0.61 -23.45 -41.69
N GLU A 84 0.47 -23.29 -40.92
CA GLU A 84 1.63 -24.19 -40.90
C GLU A 84 1.42 -25.39 -39.96
N LEU A 85 0.48 -25.29 -39.01
CA LEU A 85 0.24 -26.31 -37.99
C LEU A 85 -0.53 -27.53 -38.51
N SER A 86 -0.02 -28.73 -38.26
CA SER A 86 -0.78 -29.96 -38.49
C SER A 86 -1.84 -30.19 -37.40
N LEU A 87 -2.85 -31.02 -37.70
CA LEU A 87 -3.92 -31.34 -36.75
C LEU A 87 -3.40 -32.12 -35.54
N GLU A 88 -2.43 -33.02 -35.73
CA GLU A 88 -1.83 -33.82 -34.67
C GLU A 88 -0.97 -32.97 -33.74
N GLU A 89 -0.11 -32.09 -34.29
CA GLU A 89 0.66 -31.14 -33.49
C GLU A 89 -0.25 -30.23 -32.67
N THR A 90 -1.35 -29.77 -33.28
CA THR A 90 -2.36 -28.94 -32.60
C THR A 90 -2.98 -29.69 -31.43
N ARG A 91 -3.31 -30.98 -31.62
CA ARG A 91 -3.84 -31.83 -30.54
C ARG A 91 -2.86 -31.96 -29.38
N ASP A 92 -1.60 -32.26 -29.65
CA ASP A 92 -0.58 -32.42 -28.62
C ASP A 92 -0.29 -31.12 -27.87
N MET A 93 -0.27 -29.99 -28.57
CA MET A 93 -0.15 -28.67 -27.97
C MET A 93 -1.33 -28.36 -27.05
N MET A 94 -2.57 -28.59 -27.50
CA MET A 94 -3.77 -28.32 -26.70
C MET A 94 -3.87 -29.21 -25.46
N ILE A 95 -3.43 -30.47 -25.52
CA ILE A 95 -3.33 -31.34 -24.33
C ILE A 95 -2.38 -30.74 -23.30
N LYS A 96 -1.22 -30.20 -23.74
CA LYS A 96 -0.25 -29.54 -22.85
C LYS A 96 -0.83 -28.25 -22.26
N VAL A 97 -1.45 -27.41 -23.08
CA VAL A 97 -2.09 -26.15 -22.65
C VAL A 97 -3.18 -26.43 -21.61
N LEU A 98 -4.08 -27.38 -21.89
CA LEU A 98 -5.14 -27.75 -20.96
C LEU A 98 -4.56 -28.21 -19.61
N ARG A 99 -3.54 -29.08 -19.63
CA ARG A 99 -2.90 -29.59 -18.41
C ARG A 99 -2.32 -28.48 -17.52
N VAL A 100 -1.77 -27.43 -18.12
CA VAL A 100 -1.12 -26.33 -17.38
C VAL A 100 -2.11 -25.25 -16.95
N HIS A 101 -3.12 -24.94 -17.78
CA HIS A 101 -3.97 -23.77 -17.60
C HIS A 101 -5.40 -24.07 -17.10
N GLU A 102 -5.82 -25.34 -17.02
CA GLU A 102 -7.18 -25.72 -16.60
C GLU A 102 -7.62 -25.03 -15.29
N ASN A 103 -6.74 -25.02 -14.29
CA ASN A 103 -7.05 -24.49 -12.95
C ASN A 103 -6.57 -23.04 -12.74
N ASP A 104 -6.01 -22.39 -13.75
CA ASP A 104 -5.50 -21.02 -13.64
C ASP A 104 -6.65 -20.01 -13.73
N PRO A 105 -6.92 -19.17 -12.71
CA PRO A 105 -7.99 -18.18 -12.76
C PRO A 105 -7.76 -17.04 -13.78
N ASN A 106 -6.52 -16.81 -14.22
CA ASN A 106 -6.19 -15.77 -15.19
C ASN A 106 -6.42 -16.20 -16.64
N PHE A 107 -6.50 -17.51 -16.91
CA PHE A 107 -6.66 -18.03 -18.26
C PHE A 107 -8.14 -18.04 -18.68
N SER A 108 -8.44 -17.74 -19.95
CA SER A 108 -9.83 -17.61 -20.44
C SER A 108 -10.63 -18.90 -20.27
N VAL A 109 -11.86 -18.79 -19.75
CA VAL A 109 -12.80 -19.93 -19.64
C VAL A 109 -13.27 -20.40 -21.01
N LEU A 110 -13.55 -19.45 -21.90
CA LEU A 110 -14.04 -19.75 -23.25
C LEU A 110 -13.03 -20.58 -24.03
N ILE A 111 -11.73 -20.28 -23.90
CA ILE A 111 -10.65 -21.02 -24.57
C ILE A 111 -10.58 -22.46 -24.04
N ILE A 112 -10.70 -22.67 -22.72
CA ILE A 112 -10.70 -24.02 -22.13
C ILE A 112 -11.93 -24.82 -22.58
N GLU A 113 -13.11 -24.20 -22.64
CA GLU A 113 -14.33 -24.86 -23.13
C GLU A 113 -14.17 -25.32 -24.58
N LYS A 114 -13.61 -24.46 -25.45
CA LYS A 114 -13.29 -24.81 -26.84
C LYS A 114 -12.24 -25.91 -26.96
N ILE A 115 -11.19 -25.88 -26.14
CA ILE A 115 -10.17 -26.95 -26.11
C ILE A 115 -10.79 -28.27 -25.68
N ASN A 116 -11.66 -28.27 -24.67
CA ASN A 116 -12.37 -29.48 -24.22
C ASN A 116 -13.33 -30.01 -25.28
N GLU A 117 -14.02 -29.13 -26.03
CA GLU A 117 -14.83 -29.52 -27.18
C GLU A 117 -13.99 -30.18 -28.28
N PHE A 118 -12.86 -29.56 -28.63
CA PHE A 118 -11.93 -30.08 -29.63
C PHE A 118 -11.30 -31.43 -29.24
N LEU A 119 -10.82 -31.57 -28.00
CA LEU A 119 -10.17 -32.79 -27.53
C LEU A 119 -11.16 -33.90 -27.20
N GLY A 120 -12.38 -33.55 -26.77
CA GLY A 120 -13.43 -34.49 -26.37
C GLY A 120 -14.21 -35.09 -27.53
N ASN A 121 -14.18 -34.48 -28.72
CA ASN A 121 -14.90 -34.95 -29.89
C ASN A 121 -13.99 -35.75 -30.85
N GLU A 122 -14.07 -37.09 -30.78
CA GLU A 122 -13.28 -37.96 -31.67
C GLU A 122 -13.61 -37.79 -33.16
N ASP A 123 -14.82 -37.31 -33.50
CA ASP A 123 -15.23 -37.13 -34.89
C ASP A 123 -14.48 -35.97 -35.57
N VAL A 124 -13.94 -35.02 -34.80
CA VAL A 124 -13.07 -33.95 -35.32
C VAL A 124 -11.81 -34.53 -35.95
N PHE A 125 -11.26 -35.59 -35.37
CA PHE A 125 -10.04 -36.24 -35.85
C PHE A 125 -10.31 -37.28 -36.96
N LYS A 126 -11.48 -37.93 -36.93
CA LYS A 126 -11.89 -38.93 -37.95
C LYS A 126 -12.45 -38.26 -39.21
N HIS A 127 -13.15 -37.14 -39.06
CA HIS A 127 -13.84 -36.41 -40.13
C HIS A 127 -13.54 -34.89 -40.08
N PRO A 128 -12.27 -34.46 -40.25
CA PRO A 128 -11.87 -33.06 -40.08
C PRO A 128 -12.56 -32.09 -41.04
N LYS A 129 -13.03 -32.57 -42.20
CA LYS A 129 -13.75 -31.75 -43.18
C LYS A 129 -15.09 -31.21 -42.66
N ASN A 130 -15.71 -31.88 -41.69
CA ASN A 130 -17.00 -31.46 -41.12
C ASN A 130 -16.85 -30.43 -40.00
N TYR A 131 -15.62 -30.20 -39.52
CA TYR A 131 -15.31 -29.34 -38.36
C TYR A 131 -14.26 -28.28 -38.72
N GLY A 132 -14.28 -27.79 -39.97
CA GLY A 132 -13.29 -26.85 -40.49
C GLY A 132 -13.10 -25.61 -39.63
N ASP A 133 -14.21 -25.03 -39.13
CA ASP A 133 -14.21 -23.80 -38.32
C ASP A 133 -13.56 -24.00 -36.95
N LEU A 134 -13.97 -25.05 -36.22
CA LEU A 134 -13.39 -25.39 -34.92
C LEU A 134 -11.90 -25.70 -35.04
N ILE A 135 -11.49 -26.42 -36.08
CA ILE A 135 -10.07 -26.71 -36.34
C ILE A 135 -9.30 -25.42 -36.63
N TYR A 136 -9.86 -24.51 -37.43
CA TYR A 136 -9.19 -23.25 -37.76
C TYR A 136 -9.04 -22.33 -36.54
N GLU A 137 -10.09 -22.19 -35.73
CA GLU A 137 -10.03 -21.43 -34.48
C GLU A 137 -8.99 -22.00 -33.51
N ILE A 138 -9.01 -23.31 -33.26
CA ILE A 138 -8.05 -23.96 -32.35
C ILE A 138 -6.61 -23.90 -32.88
N LYS A 139 -6.41 -23.99 -34.19
CA LYS A 139 -5.08 -23.77 -34.79
C LYS A 139 -4.60 -22.33 -34.60
N THR A 140 -5.49 -21.36 -34.72
CA THR A 140 -5.19 -19.94 -34.49
C THR A 140 -4.82 -19.71 -33.03
N GLU A 141 -5.55 -20.32 -32.10
CA GLU A 141 -5.24 -20.30 -30.67
C GLU A 141 -3.90 -20.96 -30.34
N ALA A 142 -3.65 -22.15 -30.90
CA ALA A 142 -2.40 -22.86 -30.73
C ALA A 142 -1.21 -22.04 -31.23
N ALA A 143 -1.36 -21.40 -32.40
CA ALA A 143 -0.35 -20.51 -32.95
C ALA A 143 -0.13 -19.27 -32.07
N LEU A 144 -1.20 -18.65 -31.58
CA LEU A 144 -1.13 -17.50 -30.69
C LEU A 144 -0.40 -17.82 -29.37
N ILE A 145 -0.78 -18.91 -28.70
CA ILE A 145 -0.20 -19.32 -27.41
C ILE A 145 1.28 -19.73 -27.56
N THR A 146 1.68 -20.19 -28.75
CA THR A 146 3.05 -20.64 -29.01
C THR A 146 3.97 -19.49 -29.44
N ASN A 147 3.45 -18.54 -30.21
CA ASN A 147 4.23 -17.43 -30.77
C ASN A 147 4.08 -16.11 -30.01
N ASN A 148 3.13 -16.03 -29.08
CA ASN A 148 2.95 -14.91 -28.17
C ASN A 148 2.57 -15.42 -26.78
N SER A 149 2.61 -14.56 -25.77
CA SER A 149 2.21 -14.96 -24.41
C SER A 149 0.72 -15.33 -24.39
N PRO A 150 0.29 -16.39 -23.66
CA PRO A 150 -1.12 -16.72 -23.49
C PRO A 150 -1.94 -15.63 -22.79
N TYR A 151 -1.29 -14.74 -22.02
CA TYR A 151 -1.96 -13.71 -21.23
C TYR A 151 -1.94 -12.34 -21.92
N ALA A 152 -3.12 -11.74 -22.11
CA ALA A 152 -3.27 -10.42 -22.72
C ALA A 152 -2.51 -9.32 -21.94
N GLU A 153 -2.44 -9.45 -20.62
CA GLU A 153 -1.69 -8.60 -19.70
C GLU A 153 -0.20 -8.53 -20.07
N VAL A 154 0.39 -9.68 -20.39
CA VAL A 154 1.81 -9.79 -20.76
C VAL A 154 1.99 -9.27 -22.19
N ARG A 155 1.12 -9.66 -23.15
CA ARG A 155 1.16 -9.17 -24.53
C ARG A 155 1.06 -7.65 -24.66
N ALA A 156 0.35 -7.00 -23.72
CA ALA A 156 0.18 -5.56 -23.74
C ALA A 156 1.49 -4.77 -23.58
N VAL A 157 2.48 -5.34 -22.88
CA VAL A 157 3.69 -4.63 -22.44
C VAL A 157 5.00 -5.37 -22.71
N VAL A 158 4.96 -6.67 -23.00
CA VAL A 158 6.15 -7.49 -23.25
C VAL A 158 6.20 -7.90 -24.72
N ASP A 159 7.26 -7.50 -25.41
CA ASP A 159 7.45 -7.88 -26.81
C ASP A 159 7.71 -9.39 -26.97
N ASN A 160 7.14 -9.97 -28.04
CA ASN A 160 7.34 -11.35 -28.45
C ASN A 160 8.58 -11.54 -29.35
N THR A 161 9.37 -10.50 -29.54
CA THR A 161 10.63 -10.52 -30.32
C THR A 161 11.79 -10.03 -29.46
N ASP A 162 13.02 -10.33 -29.88
CA ASP A 162 14.22 -9.85 -29.21
C ASP A 162 15.38 -9.61 -30.19
N ASN A 163 16.18 -8.59 -29.90
CA ASN A 163 17.44 -8.33 -30.58
C ASN A 163 18.61 -8.76 -29.69
N VAL A 164 19.26 -9.86 -30.07
CA VAL A 164 20.38 -10.45 -29.33
C VAL A 164 21.60 -9.54 -29.25
N ASN A 165 21.79 -8.69 -30.26
CA ASN A 165 22.94 -7.79 -30.38
C ASN A 165 22.75 -6.46 -29.63
N MET A 166 21.57 -6.20 -29.06
CA MET A 166 21.31 -4.98 -28.30
C MET A 166 22.16 -4.96 -27.01
N PRO A 167 22.98 -3.92 -26.78
CA PRO A 167 23.81 -3.85 -25.58
C PRO A 167 22.94 -3.76 -24.31
N SER A 168 23.41 -4.35 -23.21
CA SER A 168 22.71 -4.33 -21.91
C SER A 168 23.65 -3.96 -20.77
N SER A 169 24.77 -4.68 -20.63
CA SER A 169 25.79 -4.45 -19.60
C SER A 169 26.92 -3.55 -20.12
N THR A 170 26.67 -2.25 -20.23
CA THR A 170 27.63 -1.24 -20.70
C THR A 170 28.27 -0.51 -19.52
N ILE A 171 29.46 0.09 -19.71
CA ILE A 171 30.13 0.86 -18.64
C ILE A 171 29.23 1.98 -18.15
N ARG A 172 28.57 2.70 -19.07
CA ARG A 172 27.57 3.72 -18.77
C ARG A 172 26.43 3.19 -17.90
N ALA A 173 25.84 2.05 -18.24
CA ALA A 173 24.74 1.48 -17.45
C ALA A 173 25.18 1.12 -16.02
N TRP A 174 26.39 0.57 -15.85
CA TRP A 174 26.96 0.26 -14.54
C TRP A 174 27.23 1.52 -13.70
N VAL A 175 27.82 2.57 -14.29
CA VAL A 175 28.10 3.82 -13.57
C VAL A 175 26.81 4.50 -13.12
N ILE A 176 25.84 4.65 -14.02
CA ILE A 176 24.55 5.26 -13.71
C ILE A 176 23.81 4.42 -12.66
N GLY A 177 23.77 3.10 -12.86
CA GLY A 177 23.12 2.16 -11.94
C GLY A 177 23.70 2.20 -10.53
N LEU A 178 25.03 2.11 -10.39
CA LEU A 178 25.68 2.16 -9.07
C LEU A 178 25.52 3.51 -8.38
N LEU A 179 25.56 4.63 -9.13
CA LEU A 179 25.33 5.96 -8.57
C LEU A 179 23.93 6.06 -7.96
N PHE A 180 22.90 5.59 -8.68
CA PHE A 180 21.54 5.57 -8.14
C PHE A 180 21.37 4.56 -6.99
N VAL A 181 22.05 3.41 -7.02
CA VAL A 181 22.06 2.47 -5.87
C VAL A 181 22.61 3.15 -4.61
N VAL A 182 23.73 3.87 -4.72
CA VAL A 182 24.32 4.60 -3.58
C VAL A 182 23.36 5.68 -3.09
N ALA A 183 22.80 6.49 -3.99
CA ALA A 183 21.88 7.56 -3.61
C ALA A 183 20.61 7.00 -2.94
N LEU A 184 20.03 5.94 -3.50
CA LEU A 184 18.79 5.35 -3.00
C LEU A 184 18.99 4.65 -1.65
N ALA A 185 20.06 3.87 -1.52
CA ALA A 185 20.44 3.22 -0.26
C ALA A 185 20.71 4.26 0.83
N PHE A 186 21.42 5.36 0.50
CA PHE A 186 21.69 6.43 1.44
C PHE A 186 20.41 7.11 1.94
N ILE A 187 19.54 7.55 1.02
CA ILE A 187 18.31 8.27 1.36
C ILE A 187 17.38 7.38 2.17
N ASN A 188 17.10 6.16 1.69
CA ASN A 188 16.17 5.26 2.35
C ASN A 188 16.70 4.78 3.71
N GLN A 189 18.01 4.54 3.84
CA GLN A 189 18.60 4.22 5.14
C GLN A 189 18.50 5.38 6.12
N LEU A 190 18.86 6.60 5.68
CA LEU A 190 18.93 7.77 6.53
C LEU A 190 17.56 8.10 7.13
N PHE A 191 16.49 8.01 6.32
CA PHE A 191 15.14 8.35 6.76
C PHE A 191 14.33 7.17 7.30
N SER A 192 14.89 5.96 7.34
CA SER A 192 14.19 4.74 7.81
C SER A 192 13.70 4.84 9.27
N ILE A 193 14.44 5.52 10.14
CA ILE A 193 14.14 5.66 11.57
C ILE A 193 13.38 6.95 11.93
N ARG A 194 13.08 7.77 10.91
CA ARG A 194 12.38 9.05 11.09
C ARG A 194 10.86 8.85 11.15
N GLN A 195 10.17 9.76 11.84
CA GLN A 195 8.71 9.83 11.83
C GLN A 195 8.23 11.22 11.33
N PRO A 196 7.41 11.30 10.27
CA PRO A 196 7.06 10.22 9.35
C PRO A 196 8.28 9.69 8.56
N GLN A 197 8.22 8.43 8.17
CA GLN A 197 9.25 7.77 7.37
C GLN A 197 9.20 8.28 5.92
N ILE A 198 10.37 8.54 5.34
CA ILE A 198 10.50 8.89 3.90
C ILE A 198 11.12 7.70 3.18
N SER A 199 10.58 7.34 2.02
CA SER A 199 11.22 6.37 1.13
C SER A 199 11.07 6.78 -0.33
N VAL A 200 12.14 6.60 -1.10
CA VAL A 200 12.18 6.82 -2.54
C VAL A 200 12.16 5.46 -3.22
N THR A 201 11.21 5.22 -4.13
CA THR A 201 11.04 3.93 -4.80
C THR A 201 11.88 3.82 -6.07
N ALA A 202 12.12 2.58 -6.54
CA ALA A 202 12.87 2.33 -7.78
C ALA A 202 12.23 2.96 -9.03
N ASN A 203 10.91 3.22 -9.02
CA ASN A 203 10.21 3.90 -10.11
C ASN A 203 10.71 5.34 -10.33
N VAL A 204 11.09 6.04 -9.25
CA VAL A 204 11.69 7.38 -9.34
C VAL A 204 13.03 7.32 -10.07
N VAL A 205 13.85 6.32 -9.76
CA VAL A 205 15.11 6.10 -10.47
C VAL A 205 14.85 5.79 -11.93
N GLN A 206 13.89 4.92 -12.25
CA GLN A 206 13.52 4.61 -13.63
C GLN A 206 13.14 5.86 -14.44
N LEU A 207 12.40 6.79 -13.84
CA LEU A 207 12.06 8.08 -14.48
C LEU A 207 13.30 8.96 -14.70
N LEU A 208 14.17 9.06 -13.70
CA LEU A 208 15.35 9.94 -13.73
C LEU A 208 16.50 9.38 -14.58
N CYS A 209 16.64 8.07 -14.71
CA CYS A 209 17.73 7.49 -15.48
C CYS A 209 17.53 7.59 -17.00
N TYR A 210 16.31 7.80 -17.49
CA TYR A 210 16.09 8.07 -18.92
C TYR A 210 16.78 9.35 -19.43
N PRO A 211 16.54 10.55 -18.85
CA PRO A 211 17.23 11.77 -19.29
C PRO A 211 18.74 11.70 -19.02
N VAL A 212 19.18 11.08 -17.92
CA VAL A 212 20.62 10.89 -17.63
C VAL A 212 21.28 9.95 -18.65
N GLY A 213 20.61 8.86 -19.03
CA GLY A 213 21.06 7.92 -20.06
C GLY A 213 21.14 8.56 -21.43
N LYS A 214 20.14 9.38 -21.81
CA LYS A 214 20.15 10.16 -23.05
C LYS A 214 21.22 11.25 -23.07
N ALA A 215 21.45 11.93 -21.94
CA ALA A 215 22.56 12.87 -21.80
C ALA A 215 23.91 12.15 -21.94
N ALA A 216 24.07 10.98 -21.33
CA ALA A 216 25.29 10.17 -21.45
C ALA A 216 25.49 9.59 -22.86
N GLU A 217 24.41 9.28 -23.60
CA GLU A 217 24.45 8.97 -25.04
C GLU A 217 24.96 10.16 -25.86
N ALA A 218 24.53 11.38 -25.55
CA ALA A 218 24.89 12.58 -26.30
C ALA A 218 26.28 13.15 -25.94
N LEU A 219 26.72 13.00 -24.68
CA LEU A 219 27.91 13.67 -24.15
C LEU A 219 29.16 12.78 -24.08
N LEU A 220 29.03 11.46 -23.91
CA LEU A 220 30.19 10.59 -23.74
C LEU A 220 30.82 10.20 -25.09
N PRO A 221 32.15 10.24 -25.24
CA PRO A 221 32.81 9.75 -26.45
C PRO A 221 32.72 8.21 -26.56
N ASP A 222 32.71 7.67 -27.79
CA ASP A 222 32.89 6.22 -28.04
C ASP A 222 34.36 5.82 -27.83
N TRP A 223 34.83 5.97 -26.60
CA TRP A 223 36.14 5.50 -26.16
C TRP A 223 35.98 4.16 -25.45
N GLY A 224 36.84 3.20 -25.75
CA GLY A 224 36.77 1.87 -25.15
C GLY A 224 38.05 1.07 -25.28
N PHE A 225 38.13 -0.01 -24.51
CA PHE A 225 39.25 -0.95 -24.53
C PHE A 225 38.75 -2.38 -24.76
N THR A 226 39.59 -3.22 -25.35
CA THR A 226 39.26 -4.64 -25.56
C THR A 226 39.85 -5.45 -24.41
N LEU A 227 38.99 -6.12 -23.64
CA LEU A 227 39.38 -6.99 -22.53
C LEU A 227 38.76 -8.37 -22.75
N PHE A 228 39.54 -9.44 -22.57
CA PHE A 228 39.10 -10.83 -22.77
C PHE A 228 38.37 -11.08 -24.11
N GLY A 229 38.82 -10.43 -25.18
CA GLY A 229 38.25 -10.56 -26.53
C GLY A 229 36.95 -9.79 -26.78
N SER A 230 36.44 -9.02 -25.81
CA SER A 230 35.25 -8.18 -25.95
C SER A 230 35.61 -6.69 -25.87
N ARG A 231 35.08 -5.87 -26.79
CA ARG A 231 35.24 -4.40 -26.75
C ARG A 231 34.29 -3.80 -25.72
N HIS A 232 34.84 -3.14 -24.70
CA HIS A 232 34.09 -2.39 -23.70
C HIS A 232 34.17 -0.91 -24.04
N SER A 233 33.08 -0.36 -24.59
CA SER A 233 32.95 1.07 -24.88
C SER A 233 32.23 1.81 -23.75
N LEU A 234 32.67 3.04 -23.51
CA LEU A 234 32.02 4.03 -22.65
C LEU A 234 30.67 4.47 -23.24
N ASN A 235 30.59 4.59 -24.57
CA ASN A 235 29.36 4.92 -25.30
C ASN A 235 29.19 3.98 -26.52
N PRO A 236 28.52 2.83 -26.36
CA PRO A 236 28.31 1.87 -27.45
C PRO A 236 27.21 2.29 -28.44
N GLY A 237 26.69 3.52 -28.34
CA GLY A 237 25.61 4.05 -29.18
C GLY A 237 24.36 4.38 -28.39
N LYS A 238 23.20 4.30 -29.07
CA LYS A 238 21.89 4.72 -28.52
C LYS A 238 21.61 4.07 -27.17
N PHE A 239 21.11 4.84 -26.21
CA PHE A 239 20.69 4.34 -24.91
C PHE A 239 19.53 3.36 -25.11
N SER A 240 19.80 2.09 -24.80
CA SER A 240 18.92 0.97 -25.12
C SER A 240 17.89 0.68 -24.02
N THR A 241 16.82 -0.03 -24.39
CA THR A 241 15.80 -0.49 -23.44
C THR A 241 16.37 -1.45 -22.39
N LYS A 242 17.35 -2.28 -22.78
CA LYS A 242 18.03 -3.24 -21.90
C LYS A 242 18.99 -2.57 -20.92
N GLU A 243 19.77 -1.57 -21.34
CA GLU A 243 20.58 -0.76 -20.42
C GLU A 243 19.69 -0.06 -19.37
N HIS A 244 18.58 0.53 -19.82
CA HIS A 244 17.65 1.23 -18.94
C HIS A 244 17.01 0.31 -17.89
N MET A 245 16.58 -0.88 -18.31
CA MET A 245 16.01 -1.87 -17.40
C MET A 245 17.05 -2.47 -16.46
N LEU A 246 18.30 -2.67 -16.91
CA LEU A 246 19.38 -3.12 -16.03
C LEU A 246 19.66 -2.12 -14.89
N ILE A 247 19.66 -0.82 -15.19
CA ILE A 247 19.77 0.25 -14.18
C ILE A 247 18.60 0.16 -13.17
N THR A 248 17.38 -0.08 -13.67
CA THR A 248 16.18 -0.17 -12.82
C THR A 248 16.24 -1.40 -11.90
N ILE A 249 16.74 -2.54 -12.38
CA ILE A 249 17.00 -3.74 -11.55
C ILE A 249 18.09 -3.48 -10.50
N MET A 250 19.13 -2.71 -10.83
CA MET A 250 20.12 -2.32 -9.81
C MET A 250 19.47 -1.42 -8.75
N ALA A 251 18.64 -0.46 -9.18
CA ALA A 251 17.94 0.44 -8.28
C ALA A 251 16.91 -0.26 -7.38
N SER A 252 16.23 -1.33 -7.84
CA SER A 252 15.33 -2.11 -6.99
C SER A 252 16.05 -2.75 -5.80
N VAL A 253 17.33 -3.09 -5.96
CA VAL A 253 18.18 -3.58 -4.86
C VAL A 253 18.50 -2.46 -3.87
N GLY A 254 18.88 -1.27 -4.36
CA GLY A 254 19.19 -0.10 -3.50
C GLY A 254 17.97 0.50 -2.79
N TYR A 255 16.75 0.14 -3.21
CA TYR A 255 15.51 0.59 -2.59
C TYR A 255 15.31 -0.01 -1.19
N SER A 256 15.63 -1.29 -1.02
CA SER A 256 15.35 -2.04 0.20
C SER A 256 16.48 -1.88 1.21
N THR A 257 16.17 -1.30 2.37
CA THR A 257 17.11 -1.34 3.50
C THR A 257 17.26 -2.79 4.00
N PRO A 258 18.44 -3.20 4.48
CA PRO A 258 18.64 -4.53 5.05
C PRO A 258 17.69 -4.78 6.22
N TYR A 259 17.02 -5.93 6.21
CA TYR A 259 16.09 -6.29 7.30
C TYR A 259 16.78 -6.33 8.68
N THR A 260 18.07 -6.65 8.67
CA THR A 260 18.97 -6.72 9.83
C THR A 260 19.08 -5.41 10.60
N ASP A 261 18.76 -4.28 10.00
CA ASP A 261 18.81 -2.98 10.67
C ASP A 261 17.91 -2.93 11.90
N ASN A 262 16.72 -3.53 11.81
CA ASN A 262 15.79 -3.61 12.95
C ASN A 262 16.39 -4.42 14.11
N ILE A 263 17.16 -5.47 13.78
CA ILE A 263 17.88 -6.28 14.76
C ILE A 263 18.97 -5.44 15.41
N ILE A 264 19.83 -4.82 14.61
CA ILE A 264 20.97 -4.05 15.08
C ILE A 264 20.50 -2.90 15.98
N TRP A 265 19.46 -2.15 15.59
CA TRP A 265 18.89 -1.10 16.43
C TRP A 265 18.33 -1.63 17.75
N SER A 266 17.57 -2.73 17.71
CA SER A 266 17.03 -3.35 18.93
C SER A 266 18.15 -3.84 19.86
N GLN A 267 19.27 -4.29 19.30
CA GLN A 267 20.45 -4.72 20.04
C GLN A 267 21.19 -3.52 20.64
N TYR A 268 21.52 -2.51 19.84
CA TYR A 268 22.38 -1.39 20.23
C TYR A 268 21.74 -0.47 21.28
N LEU A 269 20.44 -0.18 21.18
CA LEU A 269 19.81 0.89 21.98
C LEU A 269 19.67 0.53 23.47
N PRO A 270 20.01 1.45 24.39
CA PRO A 270 19.95 1.23 25.84
C PRO A 270 18.56 0.88 26.37
N GLN A 271 17.50 1.42 25.76
CA GLN A 271 16.11 1.18 26.15
C GLN A 271 15.57 -0.20 25.73
N TYR A 272 16.33 -0.97 24.95
CA TYR A 272 15.99 -2.31 24.47
C TYR A 272 16.94 -3.36 25.05
N PHE A 273 17.84 -3.93 24.24
CA PHE A 273 18.77 -4.99 24.70
C PHE A 273 20.13 -4.46 25.17
N ASN A 274 20.49 -3.21 24.88
CA ASN A 274 21.73 -2.53 25.33
C ASN A 274 23.03 -3.33 25.09
N GLN A 275 23.20 -3.85 23.88
CA GLN A 275 24.32 -4.65 23.42
C GLN A 275 25.28 -3.83 22.56
N SER A 276 26.36 -3.33 23.17
CA SER A 276 27.32 -2.44 22.52
C SER A 276 28.01 -3.04 21.28
N TYR A 277 28.20 -4.37 21.25
CA TYR A 277 28.84 -5.04 20.12
C TYR A 277 28.07 -4.89 18.80
N ALA A 278 26.76 -4.62 18.85
CA ALA A 278 25.95 -4.39 17.67
C ALA A 278 26.40 -3.16 16.87
N GLY A 279 27.16 -2.24 17.48
CA GLY A 279 27.78 -1.10 16.80
C GLY A 279 29.03 -1.44 15.97
N HIS A 280 29.52 -2.69 15.97
CA HIS A 280 30.69 -3.05 15.17
C HIS A 280 30.34 -3.22 13.69
N PHE A 281 30.99 -2.43 12.83
CA PHE A 281 30.81 -2.49 11.37
C PHE A 281 30.95 -3.91 10.79
N GLY A 282 31.92 -4.69 11.28
CA GLY A 282 32.15 -6.07 10.84
C GLY A 282 30.97 -7.00 11.11
N TYR A 283 30.34 -6.89 12.29
CA TYR A 283 29.16 -7.67 12.63
C TYR A 283 27.96 -7.30 11.73
N GLN A 284 27.72 -6.00 11.57
CA GLN A 284 26.60 -5.47 10.79
C GLN A 284 26.69 -5.86 9.30
N ILE A 285 27.88 -5.75 8.69
CA ILE A 285 28.04 -6.10 7.27
C ILE A 285 27.95 -7.61 7.03
N LEU A 286 28.50 -8.44 7.94
CA LEU A 286 28.43 -9.90 7.80
C LEU A 286 26.99 -10.38 7.83
N ILE A 287 26.18 -9.87 8.76
CA ILE A 287 24.77 -10.28 8.86
C ILE A 287 23.91 -9.72 7.72
N ALA A 288 24.14 -8.48 7.30
CA ALA A 288 23.45 -7.87 6.16
C ALA A 288 23.73 -8.64 4.85
N LEU A 289 25.00 -8.96 4.57
CA LEU A 289 25.37 -9.74 3.39
C LEU A 289 24.86 -11.18 3.47
N SER A 290 24.90 -11.80 4.66
CA SER A 290 24.37 -13.15 4.86
C SER A 290 22.89 -13.25 4.52
N THR A 291 22.06 -12.36 5.07
CA THR A 291 20.61 -12.38 4.87
C THR A 291 20.23 -12.10 3.41
N ASN A 292 20.83 -11.09 2.78
CA ASN A 292 20.57 -10.75 1.39
C ASN A 292 21.01 -11.87 0.42
N PHE A 293 22.22 -12.41 0.58
CA PHE A 293 22.74 -13.46 -0.33
C PHE A 293 22.09 -14.83 -0.14
N ILE A 294 21.59 -15.16 1.06
CA ILE A 294 20.74 -16.35 1.24
C ILE A 294 19.50 -16.22 0.35
N GLY A 295 18.88 -15.03 0.28
CA GLY A 295 17.76 -14.76 -0.60
C GLY A 295 18.08 -14.98 -2.08
N TYR A 296 19.24 -14.52 -2.56
CA TYR A 296 19.69 -14.77 -3.94
C TYR A 296 19.96 -16.24 -4.23
N GLY A 297 20.63 -16.94 -3.31
CA GLY A 297 20.89 -18.37 -3.44
C GLY A 297 19.61 -19.18 -3.59
N ILE A 298 18.60 -18.90 -2.76
CA ILE A 298 17.29 -19.56 -2.81
C ILE A 298 16.48 -19.11 -4.04
N ALA A 299 16.52 -17.83 -4.43
CA ALA A 299 15.84 -17.35 -5.64
C ALA A 299 16.37 -18.03 -6.91
N GLY A 300 17.68 -18.27 -7.00
CA GLY A 300 18.31 -19.03 -8.08
C GLY A 300 17.75 -20.44 -8.22
N PHE A 301 17.58 -21.14 -7.10
CA PHE A 301 16.92 -22.45 -7.04
C PHE A 301 15.46 -22.40 -7.48
N CYS A 302 14.76 -21.31 -7.15
CA CYS A 302 13.33 -21.14 -7.44
C CYS A 302 13.03 -20.74 -8.90
N ARG A 303 14.04 -20.42 -9.74
CA ARG A 303 13.85 -19.97 -11.14
C ARG A 303 12.94 -20.89 -11.97
N ARG A 304 13.14 -22.20 -11.84
CA ARG A 304 12.38 -23.22 -12.60
C ARG A 304 10.90 -23.30 -12.22
N PHE A 305 10.56 -22.82 -11.01
CA PHE A 305 9.20 -22.85 -10.47
C PHE A 305 8.50 -21.50 -10.64
N LEU A 306 9.25 -20.41 -10.58
CA LEU A 306 8.69 -19.06 -10.45
C LEU A 306 8.99 -18.14 -11.64
N VAL A 307 10.03 -18.40 -12.42
CA VAL A 307 10.49 -17.52 -13.51
C VAL A 307 10.14 -18.10 -14.87
N TYR A 308 10.52 -19.34 -15.15
CA TYR A 308 10.33 -19.95 -16.47
C TYR A 308 8.86 -20.26 -16.82
N PRO A 309 8.00 -20.73 -15.91
CA PRO A 309 6.62 -21.03 -16.29
C PRO A 309 5.84 -19.80 -16.76
N ALA A 310 5.03 -19.96 -17.82
CA ALA A 310 4.24 -18.88 -18.42
C ALA A 310 3.12 -18.37 -17.49
N TYR A 311 2.51 -19.26 -16.70
CA TYR A 311 1.44 -18.91 -15.74
C TYR A 311 1.92 -18.02 -14.58
N CYS A 312 3.23 -17.96 -14.34
CA CYS A 312 3.83 -17.01 -13.41
C CYS A 312 3.94 -15.63 -14.08
N VAL A 313 2.86 -14.85 -14.04
CA VAL A 313 2.72 -13.56 -14.75
C VAL A 313 3.51 -12.43 -14.09
N TRP A 314 3.54 -12.37 -12.74
CA TRP A 314 4.13 -11.29 -11.94
C TRP A 314 3.59 -9.89 -12.31
N PRO A 315 2.32 -9.57 -11.95
CA PRO A 315 1.65 -8.35 -12.40
C PRO A 315 2.41 -7.05 -12.11
N ALA A 316 3.07 -6.94 -10.94
CA ALA A 316 3.82 -5.75 -10.55
C ALA A 316 4.97 -5.41 -11.53
N SER A 317 5.64 -6.44 -12.08
CA SER A 317 6.72 -6.26 -13.04
C SER A 317 6.25 -5.68 -14.37
N LEU A 318 4.99 -5.92 -14.75
CA LEU A 318 4.40 -5.41 -16.00
C LEU A 318 4.34 -3.87 -16.01
N VAL A 319 4.13 -3.23 -14.86
CA VAL A 319 4.12 -1.76 -14.73
C VAL A 319 5.51 -1.20 -15.02
N THR A 320 6.54 -1.80 -14.44
CA THR A 320 7.94 -1.41 -14.65
C THR A 320 8.33 -1.55 -16.12
N ILE A 321 7.88 -2.62 -16.79
CA ILE A 321 8.14 -2.82 -18.23
C ILE A 321 7.38 -1.79 -19.06
N ALA A 322 6.10 -1.55 -18.77
CA ALA A 322 5.27 -0.58 -19.49
C ALA A 322 5.85 0.84 -19.41
N LEU A 323 6.39 1.22 -18.25
CA LEU A 323 7.05 2.51 -18.08
C LEU A 323 8.33 2.60 -18.91
N ASN A 324 9.16 1.54 -18.92
CA ASN A 324 10.37 1.51 -19.74
C ASN A 324 10.03 1.63 -21.23
N ASP A 325 9.05 0.85 -21.68
CA ASP A 325 8.59 0.86 -23.07
C ASP A 325 8.04 2.24 -23.48
N ALA A 326 7.28 2.90 -22.60
CA ALA A 326 6.75 4.24 -22.87
C ALA A 326 7.84 5.29 -23.16
N PHE A 327 9.06 5.12 -22.63
CA PHE A 327 10.20 6.00 -22.91
C PHE A 327 10.92 5.71 -24.22
N HIS A 328 10.98 4.45 -24.63
CA HIS A 328 11.81 4.01 -25.76
C HIS A 328 11.03 3.71 -27.04
N THR A 329 9.70 3.62 -26.98
CA THR A 329 8.86 3.33 -28.15
C THR A 329 8.52 4.60 -28.95
N GLU A 330 8.97 4.62 -30.20
CA GLU A 330 8.65 5.68 -31.18
C GLU A 330 7.35 5.37 -31.96
N ARG A 331 6.88 4.11 -31.94
CA ARG A 331 5.69 3.66 -32.67
C ARG A 331 4.41 4.07 -31.95
N ASN A 332 3.63 4.97 -32.54
CA ASN A 332 2.35 5.41 -31.98
C ASN A 332 1.17 4.89 -32.81
N LEU A 333 0.63 3.74 -32.43
CA LEU A 333 -0.56 3.16 -33.05
C LEU A 333 -1.83 3.83 -32.52
N SER A 334 -2.73 4.23 -33.42
CA SER A 334 -4.05 4.77 -33.04
C SER A 334 -4.96 3.63 -32.61
N VAL A 335 -5.67 3.78 -31.49
CA VAL A 335 -6.50 2.70 -30.93
C VAL A 335 -7.95 3.16 -30.74
N PRO A 336 -8.95 2.32 -31.05
CA PRO A 336 -10.34 2.61 -30.71
C PRO A 336 -10.51 2.56 -29.19
N GLY A 337 -11.24 3.52 -28.64
CA GLY A 337 -11.50 3.61 -27.20
C GLY A 337 -12.96 3.91 -26.87
N PRO A 338 -13.25 4.19 -25.59
CA PRO A 338 -14.60 4.50 -25.16
C PRO A 338 -15.19 5.72 -25.89
N PHE A 339 -16.53 5.82 -25.89
CA PHE A 339 -17.28 6.90 -26.54
C PHE A 339 -17.11 7.00 -28.07
N LYS A 340 -16.76 5.89 -28.73
CA LYS A 340 -16.51 5.82 -30.19
C LYS A 340 -15.44 6.81 -30.67
N ARG A 341 -14.49 7.15 -29.80
CA ARG A 341 -13.35 8.01 -30.13
C ARG A 341 -12.11 7.17 -30.40
N ILE A 342 -11.34 7.59 -31.39
CA ILE A 342 -10.02 7.03 -31.69
C ILE A 342 -8.98 7.82 -30.89
N PHE A 343 -8.17 7.11 -30.11
CA PHE A 343 -7.14 7.70 -29.26
C PHE A 343 -5.78 7.62 -29.97
N THR A 344 -5.21 8.79 -30.25
CA THR A 344 -3.96 8.98 -31.01
C THR A 344 -2.79 9.43 -30.14
N ILE A 345 -2.99 9.64 -28.84
CA ILE A 345 -1.94 10.15 -27.92
C ILE A 345 -0.87 9.07 -27.72
N SER A 346 0.42 9.41 -27.82
CA SER A 346 1.51 8.46 -27.55
C SER A 346 1.59 8.09 -26.07
N ARG A 347 2.18 6.91 -25.76
CA ARG A 347 2.34 6.43 -24.37
C ARG A 347 3.06 7.47 -23.49
N LEU A 348 4.14 8.08 -23.99
CA LEU A 348 4.88 9.12 -23.28
C LEU A 348 4.07 10.40 -23.00
N LYS A 349 3.31 10.91 -23.99
CA LYS A 349 2.48 12.12 -23.79
C LYS A 349 1.38 11.86 -22.77
N PHE A 350 0.75 10.68 -22.86
CA PHE A 350 -0.27 10.26 -21.90
C PHE A 350 0.30 10.12 -20.49
N PHE A 351 1.51 9.55 -20.35
CA PHE A 351 2.24 9.49 -19.09
C PHE A 351 2.42 10.89 -18.49
N LEU A 352 2.92 11.86 -19.27
CA LEU A 352 3.17 13.23 -18.78
C LEU A 352 1.87 13.94 -18.34
N TYR A 353 0.78 13.82 -19.11
CA TYR A 353 -0.50 14.43 -18.75
C TYR A 353 -1.09 13.82 -17.48
N SER A 354 -1.07 12.49 -17.38
CA SER A 354 -1.59 11.76 -16.21
C SER A 354 -0.73 12.00 -14.98
N PHE A 355 0.60 12.06 -15.15
CA PHE A 355 1.55 12.41 -14.11
C PHE A 355 1.28 13.81 -13.57
N ALA A 356 1.16 14.82 -14.44
CA ALA A 356 0.90 16.20 -14.01
C ALA A 356 -0.46 16.33 -13.30
N ALA A 357 -1.50 15.68 -13.81
CA ALA A 357 -2.82 15.68 -13.19
C ALA A 357 -2.80 15.06 -11.79
N MET A 358 -2.20 13.88 -11.63
CA MET A 358 -2.09 13.23 -10.32
C MET A 358 -1.13 13.98 -9.39
N PHE A 359 -0.04 14.53 -9.91
CA PHE A 359 0.90 15.33 -9.15
C PHE A 359 0.19 16.50 -8.49
N ILE A 360 -0.67 17.22 -9.23
CA ILE A 360 -1.47 18.33 -8.69
C ILE A 360 -2.56 17.81 -7.75
N TRP A 361 -3.28 16.75 -8.14
CA TRP A 361 -4.37 16.19 -7.33
C TRP A 361 -3.89 15.76 -5.95
N PHE A 362 -2.74 15.09 -5.85
CA PHE A 362 -2.23 14.53 -4.59
C PHE A 362 -1.99 15.57 -3.49
N TRP A 363 -1.71 16.84 -3.84
CA TRP A 363 -1.62 17.92 -2.85
C TRP A 363 -2.91 18.13 -2.07
N PHE A 364 -4.07 17.86 -2.70
CA PHE A 364 -5.38 18.06 -2.08
C PHE A 364 -5.62 17.09 -0.92
N PRO A 365 -5.68 15.76 -1.13
CA PRO A 365 -5.94 14.83 -0.05
C PRO A 365 -4.78 14.73 0.96
N ASP A 366 -3.52 14.96 0.56
CA ASP A 366 -2.37 14.80 1.46
C ASP A 366 -2.13 16.00 2.38
N TYR A 367 -2.28 17.24 1.86
CA TYR A 367 -1.87 18.44 2.58
C TYR A 367 -2.92 19.56 2.61
N LEU A 368 -3.46 19.95 1.45
CA LEU A 368 -4.38 21.09 1.38
C LEU A 368 -5.72 20.77 2.06
N PHE A 369 -6.23 19.55 1.99
CA PHE A 369 -7.54 19.13 2.48
C PHE A 369 -7.57 17.66 2.93
N GLN A 370 -7.04 17.38 4.12
CA GLN A 370 -6.82 16.01 4.63
C GLN A 370 -8.10 15.19 4.84
N CYS A 371 -9.26 15.83 5.02
CA CYS A 371 -10.56 15.14 5.08
C CYS A 371 -10.87 14.31 3.82
N LEU A 372 -10.31 14.67 2.64
CA LEU A 372 -10.47 13.89 1.41
C LEU A 372 -9.77 12.52 1.48
N SER A 373 -8.71 12.40 2.28
CA SER A 373 -8.04 11.12 2.53
C SER A 373 -8.87 10.21 3.44
N ILE A 374 -9.43 10.77 4.52
CA ILE A 374 -10.16 10.02 5.56
C ILE A 374 -11.63 10.44 5.57
N PHE A 375 -12.33 10.18 4.47
CA PHE A 375 -13.68 10.69 4.24
C PHE A 375 -14.73 9.79 4.89
N ASN A 376 -15.29 10.20 6.02
CA ASN A 376 -16.20 9.37 6.83
C ASN A 376 -17.56 10.04 7.11
N TRP A 377 -18.27 10.39 6.04
CA TRP A 377 -19.54 11.13 6.10
C TRP A 377 -20.64 10.45 6.92
N MET A 378 -20.65 9.11 7.01
CA MET A 378 -21.69 8.39 7.76
C MET A 378 -21.63 8.64 9.27
N THR A 379 -20.45 8.93 9.82
CA THR A 379 -20.35 9.34 11.23
C THR A 379 -20.95 10.71 11.50
N TRP A 380 -21.13 11.55 10.47
CA TRP A 380 -21.82 12.84 10.62
C TRP A 380 -23.33 12.69 10.85
N ILE A 381 -23.92 11.55 10.46
CA ILE A 381 -25.34 11.25 10.69
C ILE A 381 -25.64 11.15 12.19
N ALA A 382 -24.74 10.52 12.96
CA ALA A 382 -24.85 10.41 14.41
C ALA A 382 -23.45 10.42 15.07
N PRO A 383 -22.84 11.61 15.26
CA PRO A 383 -21.44 11.74 15.66
C PRO A 383 -21.11 11.19 17.06
N ASN A 384 -22.10 11.09 17.94
CA ASN A 384 -21.94 10.58 19.31
C ASN A 384 -22.23 9.07 19.44
N ASN A 385 -22.61 8.38 18.35
CA ASN A 385 -22.95 6.96 18.41
C ASN A 385 -21.69 6.09 18.29
N THR A 386 -21.28 5.49 19.42
CA THR A 386 -20.10 4.63 19.49
C THR A 386 -20.22 3.40 18.60
N ASN A 387 -21.37 2.72 18.60
CA ASN A 387 -21.60 1.54 17.76
C ASN A 387 -21.52 1.88 16.26
N LEU A 388 -22.06 3.04 15.86
CA LEU A 388 -21.93 3.52 14.48
C LEU A 388 -20.46 3.70 14.13
N ASN A 389 -19.72 4.48 14.92
CA ASN A 389 -18.30 4.74 14.66
C ASN A 389 -17.45 3.45 14.70
N THR A 390 -17.77 2.50 15.58
CA THR A 390 -17.10 1.19 15.64
C THR A 390 -17.23 0.42 14.32
N VAL A 391 -18.38 0.48 13.65
CA VAL A 391 -18.60 -0.25 12.38
C VAL A 391 -18.12 0.55 11.17
N VAL A 392 -18.51 1.82 11.04
CA VAL A 392 -18.25 2.61 9.83
C VAL A 392 -16.95 3.43 9.88
N GLY A 393 -16.38 3.62 11.07
CA GLY A 393 -15.24 4.49 11.30
C GLY A 393 -13.95 4.04 10.60
N MET A 394 -13.28 4.98 9.92
CA MET A 394 -12.02 4.69 9.22
C MET A 394 -10.78 4.66 10.13
N ASN A 395 -10.71 5.48 11.19
CA ASN A 395 -9.53 5.49 12.09
C ASN A 395 -9.68 4.57 13.30
N ASN A 396 -10.89 4.49 13.85
CA ASN A 396 -11.16 3.81 15.13
C ASN A 396 -12.16 2.64 14.99
N GLY A 397 -12.57 2.31 13.77
CA GLY A 397 -13.61 1.32 13.49
C GLY A 397 -13.21 0.29 12.43
N LEU A 398 -14.20 -0.38 11.86
CA LEU A 398 -14.04 -1.42 10.85
C LEU A 398 -14.15 -0.92 9.41
N GLY A 399 -14.38 0.38 9.20
CA GLY A 399 -14.30 1.03 7.89
C GLY A 399 -15.40 0.62 6.90
N LEU A 400 -16.57 0.20 7.37
CA LEU A 400 -17.71 -0.06 6.48
C LEU A 400 -18.24 1.26 5.91
N ASN A 401 -17.63 1.73 4.80
CA ASN A 401 -17.99 2.97 4.14
C ASN A 401 -17.96 2.87 2.60
N PRO A 402 -19.08 3.17 1.90
CA PRO A 402 -19.14 3.12 0.45
C PRO A 402 -18.16 4.06 -0.27
N LEU A 403 -17.86 5.22 0.31
CA LEU A 403 -16.95 6.23 -0.22
C LEU A 403 -16.03 6.69 0.91
N PRO A 404 -14.94 5.95 1.18
CA PRO A 404 -14.08 6.23 2.33
C PRO A 404 -12.91 7.18 2.03
N THR A 405 -12.53 7.36 0.76
CA THR A 405 -11.34 8.12 0.40
C THR A 405 -11.37 8.62 -1.05
N PHE A 406 -10.70 9.74 -1.30
CA PHE A 406 -10.35 10.27 -2.62
C PHE A 406 -8.82 10.30 -2.85
N ASP A 407 -8.06 9.69 -1.93
CA ASP A 407 -6.62 9.57 -2.02
C ASP A 407 -6.23 8.24 -2.69
N TRP A 408 -5.56 8.33 -3.84
CA TRP A 408 -5.06 7.15 -4.53
C TRP A 408 -3.99 6.41 -3.71
N ASN A 409 -3.25 7.11 -2.85
CA ASN A 409 -2.24 6.49 -1.98
C ASN A 409 -2.87 5.53 -0.96
N ILE A 410 -4.09 5.82 -0.48
CA ILE A 410 -4.84 4.91 0.39
C ILE A 410 -5.20 3.61 -0.33
N LEU A 411 -5.38 3.61 -1.65
CA LEU A 411 -5.62 2.38 -2.41
C LEU A 411 -4.35 1.55 -2.61
N LEU A 412 -3.18 2.20 -2.58
CA LEU A 412 -1.87 1.57 -2.76
C LEU A 412 -1.18 1.17 -1.44
N TRP A 413 -1.90 1.20 -0.33
CA TRP A 413 -1.37 1.03 1.03
C TRP A 413 -0.66 -0.32 1.29
N ASP A 414 -1.06 -1.39 0.59
CA ASP A 414 -0.54 -2.74 0.82
C ASP A 414 0.91 -2.86 0.29
N SER A 415 1.70 -3.79 0.83
CA SER A 415 3.11 -3.95 0.47
C SER A 415 3.42 -5.41 0.10
N PRO A 416 3.62 -5.74 -1.21
CA PRO A 416 3.73 -4.82 -2.34
C PRO A 416 2.41 -4.13 -2.71
N PRO A 417 2.46 -2.91 -3.33
CA PRO A 417 1.27 -2.16 -3.71
C PRO A 417 0.33 -2.99 -4.59
N GLN A 418 -0.92 -3.10 -4.14
CA GLN A 418 -1.97 -3.78 -4.90
C GLN A 418 -2.76 -2.79 -5.74
N ASP A 419 -2.09 -2.27 -6.77
CA ASP A 419 -2.72 -1.33 -7.69
C ASP A 419 -3.91 -2.00 -8.40
N PRO A 420 -5.15 -1.48 -8.24
CA PRO A 420 -6.34 -2.02 -8.88
C PRO A 420 -6.29 -1.98 -10.42
N LEU A 421 -5.39 -1.18 -11.01
CA LEU A 421 -5.13 -1.13 -12.44
C LEU A 421 -4.17 -2.23 -12.90
N VAL A 422 -3.54 -2.99 -12.00
CA VAL A 422 -2.47 -3.93 -12.34
C VAL A 422 -2.81 -5.35 -11.92
N VAL A 423 -3.37 -5.47 -10.72
CA VAL A 423 -3.69 -6.76 -10.11
C VAL A 423 -4.99 -7.32 -10.71
N PRO A 424 -5.06 -8.64 -11.00
CA PRO A 424 -6.28 -9.25 -11.55
C PRO A 424 -7.52 -9.01 -10.68
N PHE A 425 -8.66 -8.75 -11.33
CA PHE A 425 -9.91 -8.40 -10.63
C PHE A 425 -10.36 -9.45 -9.61
N PHE A 426 -10.22 -10.75 -9.93
CA PHE A 426 -10.61 -11.82 -9.02
C PHE A 426 -9.87 -11.70 -7.68
N ASN A 427 -8.60 -11.30 -7.70
CA ASN A 427 -7.82 -11.14 -6.49
C ASN A 427 -8.39 -10.00 -5.61
N THR A 428 -8.60 -8.82 -6.20
CA THR A 428 -9.18 -7.65 -5.50
C THR A 428 -10.52 -7.98 -4.85
N VAL A 429 -11.39 -8.73 -5.56
CA VAL A 429 -12.70 -9.14 -5.04
C VAL A 429 -12.56 -10.19 -3.92
N ASN A 430 -11.76 -11.24 -4.11
CA ASN A 430 -11.57 -12.28 -3.08
C ASN A 430 -10.99 -11.67 -1.80
N LYS A 431 -10.00 -10.77 -1.93
CA LYS A 431 -9.42 -10.03 -0.80
C LYS A 431 -10.50 -9.22 -0.09
N CYS A 432 -11.31 -8.44 -0.80
CA CYS A 432 -12.40 -7.67 -0.21
C CYS A 432 -13.46 -8.55 0.47
N ILE A 433 -13.83 -9.69 -0.13
CA ILE A 433 -14.74 -10.68 0.47
C ILE A 433 -14.15 -11.22 1.77
N GLY A 434 -12.86 -11.56 1.78
CA GLY A 434 -12.11 -12.00 2.95
C GLY A 434 -12.15 -10.99 4.10
N THR A 435 -11.88 -9.72 3.79
CA THR A 435 -11.99 -8.62 4.74
C THR A 435 -13.42 -8.50 5.26
N PHE A 436 -14.40 -8.48 4.37
CA PHE A 436 -15.81 -8.35 4.75
C PHE A 436 -16.31 -9.50 5.64
N ILE A 437 -15.93 -10.75 5.35
CA ILE A 437 -16.31 -11.91 6.18
C ILE A 437 -15.64 -11.84 7.56
N SER A 438 -14.34 -11.54 7.60
CA SER A 438 -13.60 -11.44 8.87
C SER A 438 -14.06 -10.27 9.75
N MET A 439 -14.65 -9.22 9.16
CA MET A 439 -15.33 -8.16 9.91
C MET A 439 -16.39 -8.73 10.89
N PHE A 440 -17.19 -9.71 10.46
CA PHE A 440 -18.19 -10.34 11.33
C PHE A 440 -17.57 -11.16 12.45
N VAL A 441 -16.41 -11.77 12.23
CA VAL A 441 -15.65 -12.46 13.28
C VAL A 441 -15.20 -11.46 14.34
N ILE A 442 -14.69 -10.29 13.91
CA ILE A 442 -14.29 -9.21 14.84
C ILE A 442 -15.48 -8.70 15.64
N LEU A 443 -16.61 -8.43 14.98
CA LEU A 443 -17.84 -7.98 15.65
C LEU A 443 -18.32 -9.04 16.65
N ALA A 444 -18.30 -10.32 16.29
CA ALA A 444 -18.67 -11.40 17.18
C ALA A 444 -17.77 -11.45 18.42
N LEU A 445 -16.44 -11.39 18.26
CA LEU A 445 -15.50 -11.39 19.39
C LEU A 445 -15.70 -10.15 20.29
N TRP A 446 -15.83 -8.97 19.69
CA TRP A 446 -15.93 -7.71 20.42
C TRP A 446 -17.25 -7.59 21.20
N TYR A 447 -18.40 -7.85 20.56
CA TYR A 447 -19.71 -7.77 21.22
C TYR A 447 -19.97 -8.91 22.21
N SER A 448 -19.42 -10.11 21.99
CA SER A 448 -19.46 -11.19 22.99
C SER A 448 -18.47 -10.98 24.14
N ASN A 449 -17.62 -9.96 24.06
CA ASN A 449 -16.53 -9.69 24.99
C ASN A 449 -15.60 -10.90 25.20
N THR A 450 -15.41 -11.71 24.15
CA THR A 450 -14.49 -12.85 24.20
C THR A 450 -13.06 -12.32 24.40
N TYR A 451 -12.26 -12.94 25.27
CA TYR A 451 -10.91 -12.48 25.64
C TYR A 451 -10.84 -11.05 26.22
N ASN A 452 -11.93 -10.53 26.81
CA ASN A 452 -12.02 -9.17 27.35
C ASN A 452 -11.84 -8.07 26.28
N THR A 453 -12.06 -8.37 25.00
CA THR A 453 -11.83 -7.42 23.90
C THR A 453 -12.78 -6.22 23.92
N GLY A 454 -13.95 -6.33 24.57
CA GLY A 454 -14.92 -5.24 24.68
C GLY A 454 -14.43 -4.05 25.51
N TYR A 455 -13.37 -4.25 26.30
CA TYR A 455 -12.69 -3.17 27.04
C TYR A 455 -11.56 -2.51 26.25
N LEU A 456 -11.24 -3.02 25.07
CA LEU A 456 -10.16 -2.55 24.20
C LEU A 456 -10.73 -1.91 22.94
N PRO A 457 -9.95 -1.05 22.24
CA PRO A 457 -10.33 -0.59 20.90
C PRO A 457 -10.60 -1.78 19.99
N ILE A 458 -11.68 -1.74 19.20
CA ILE A 458 -12.10 -2.89 18.39
C ILE A 458 -11.00 -3.35 17.41
N ASN A 459 -10.25 -2.40 16.86
CA ASN A 459 -9.27 -2.63 15.82
C ASN A 459 -7.99 -1.85 16.12
N SER A 460 -7.01 -2.49 16.75
CA SER A 460 -5.73 -1.85 17.12
C SER A 460 -4.57 -2.84 17.10
N PRO A 461 -3.41 -2.50 16.52
CA PRO A 461 -2.21 -3.35 16.52
C PRO A 461 -1.45 -3.33 17.85
N ARG A 462 -1.93 -2.56 18.83
CA ARG A 462 -1.23 -2.40 20.11
C ARG A 462 -1.57 -3.57 21.05
N VAL A 463 -0.60 -3.90 21.89
CA VAL A 463 -0.76 -4.90 22.96
C VAL A 463 -1.03 -4.18 24.28
N PHE A 464 -1.97 -4.70 25.06
CA PHE A 464 -2.46 -4.09 26.28
C PHE A 464 -2.17 -4.96 27.51
N ASP A 465 -2.12 -4.34 28.69
CA ASP A 465 -2.16 -5.04 29.97
C ASP A 465 -3.59 -5.24 30.47
N HIS A 466 -3.76 -5.90 31.62
CA HIS A 466 -5.06 -6.18 32.21
C HIS A 466 -5.85 -4.92 32.62
N PHE A 467 -5.20 -3.75 32.69
CA PHE A 467 -5.87 -2.47 32.92
C PHE A 467 -6.30 -1.76 31.62
N GLY A 468 -6.03 -2.36 30.46
CA GLY A 468 -6.26 -1.76 29.15
C GLY A 468 -5.27 -0.64 28.80
N LYS A 469 -4.13 -0.55 29.51
CA LYS A 469 -3.02 0.35 29.18
C LYS A 469 -2.04 -0.36 28.26
N LEU A 470 -1.14 0.38 27.61
CA LEU A 470 -0.11 -0.20 26.75
C LEU A 470 0.80 -1.13 27.56
N TYR A 471 1.08 -2.31 27.00
CA TYR A 471 1.87 -3.33 27.67
C TYR A 471 3.32 -2.87 27.88
N ASN A 472 3.76 -2.83 29.13
CA ASN A 472 5.13 -2.43 29.47
C ASN A 472 6.06 -3.64 29.52
N VAL A 473 6.88 -3.78 28.48
CA VAL A 473 7.85 -4.88 28.31
C VAL A 473 8.93 -4.92 29.41
N SER A 474 9.44 -3.77 29.85
CA SER A 474 10.52 -3.72 30.83
C SER A 474 10.13 -4.35 32.17
N LYS A 475 8.82 -4.50 32.43
CA LYS A 475 8.27 -5.16 33.61
C LYS A 475 8.24 -6.69 33.52
N VAL A 476 8.62 -7.32 32.40
CA VAL A 476 8.56 -8.79 32.24
C VAL A 476 9.89 -9.41 31.80
N ILE A 477 10.96 -8.61 31.80
CA ILE A 477 12.30 -9.02 31.40
C ILE A 477 13.31 -8.79 32.52
N ASN A 478 14.39 -9.56 32.51
CA ASN A 478 15.55 -9.38 33.39
C ASN A 478 16.54 -8.38 32.77
N GLN A 479 17.65 -8.09 33.47
CA GLN A 479 18.68 -7.15 32.99
C GLN A 479 19.40 -7.61 31.70
N GLN A 480 19.31 -8.90 31.37
CA GLN A 480 19.88 -9.49 30.16
C GLN A 480 18.88 -9.48 28.99
N GLY A 481 17.70 -8.87 29.16
CA GLY A 481 16.63 -8.86 28.15
C GLY A 481 15.92 -10.20 27.97
N LEU A 482 16.18 -11.17 28.86
CA LEU A 482 15.55 -12.49 28.87
C LEU A 482 14.26 -12.46 29.69
N TYR A 483 13.37 -13.41 29.40
CA TYR A 483 12.09 -13.54 30.08
C TYR A 483 12.25 -13.80 31.59
N ASP A 484 11.48 -13.07 32.41
CA ASP A 484 11.42 -13.24 33.86
C ASP A 484 10.01 -13.68 34.28
N ALA A 485 9.91 -14.91 34.79
CA ALA A 485 8.63 -15.53 35.13
C ALA A 485 7.94 -14.86 36.32
N GLU A 486 8.71 -14.46 37.35
CA GLU A 486 8.16 -13.87 38.57
C GLU A 486 7.62 -12.47 38.27
N LYS A 487 8.39 -11.67 37.53
CA LYS A 487 7.97 -10.33 37.12
C LYS A 487 6.74 -10.36 36.21
N TYR A 488 6.67 -11.33 35.28
CA TYR A 488 5.50 -11.51 34.43
C TYR A 488 4.24 -11.83 35.23
N GLN A 489 4.33 -12.76 36.19
CA GLN A 489 3.20 -13.12 37.06
C GLN A 489 2.77 -11.94 37.95
N ALA A 490 3.71 -11.10 38.40
CA ALA A 490 3.42 -9.91 39.19
C ALA A 490 2.82 -8.75 38.38
N TYR A 491 3.03 -8.71 37.06
CA TYR A 491 2.56 -7.61 36.20
C TYR A 491 1.24 -7.91 35.48
N SER A 492 1.27 -8.65 34.37
CA SER A 492 0.09 -8.88 33.53
C SER A 492 0.35 -9.85 32.37
N PRO A 493 -0.64 -10.68 31.99
CA PRO A 493 -0.74 -11.25 30.66
C PRO A 493 -0.94 -10.18 29.57
N ALA A 494 -0.65 -10.54 28.32
CA ALA A 494 -0.79 -9.67 27.15
C ALA A 494 -2.22 -9.77 26.56
N TYR A 495 -2.88 -8.63 26.43
CA TYR A 495 -4.23 -8.50 25.89
C TYR A 495 -4.21 -7.93 24.47
N LEU A 496 -4.96 -8.55 23.56
CA LEU A 496 -5.04 -8.19 22.14
C LEU A 496 -6.43 -7.65 21.81
N SER A 497 -6.51 -6.67 20.91
CA SER A 497 -7.81 -6.20 20.38
C SER A 497 -8.53 -7.29 19.58
N ALA A 498 -9.84 -7.17 19.38
CA ALA A 498 -10.61 -8.13 18.59
C ALA A 498 -10.10 -8.24 17.14
N GLY A 499 -9.75 -7.10 16.53
CA GLY A 499 -9.11 -7.03 15.21
C GLY A 499 -7.76 -7.76 15.18
N TYR A 500 -6.92 -7.56 16.21
CA TYR A 500 -5.59 -8.16 16.24
C TYR A 500 -5.62 -9.67 16.53
N ALA A 501 -6.53 -10.14 17.39
CA ALA A 501 -6.77 -11.56 17.60
C ALA A 501 -7.30 -12.25 16.34
N THR A 502 -8.24 -11.61 15.63
CA THR A 502 -8.76 -12.13 14.34
C THR A 502 -7.65 -12.20 13.29
N LEU A 503 -6.81 -11.17 13.19
CA LEU A 503 -5.65 -11.18 12.31
C LEU A 503 -4.76 -12.41 12.57
N TYR A 504 -4.45 -12.76 13.83
CA TYR A 504 -3.63 -13.94 14.12
C TYR A 504 -4.31 -15.27 13.76
N LEU A 505 -5.62 -15.40 14.02
CA LEU A 505 -6.40 -16.54 13.58
C LEU A 505 -6.24 -16.79 12.07
N PHE A 506 -6.37 -15.72 11.27
CA PHE A 506 -6.26 -15.81 9.82
C PHE A 506 -4.82 -15.95 9.32
N PHE A 507 -3.81 -15.47 10.06
CA PHE A 507 -2.40 -15.81 9.78
C PHE A 507 -2.17 -17.32 9.87
N PHE A 508 -2.63 -17.97 10.95
CA PHE A 508 -2.51 -19.42 11.09
C PHE A 508 -3.27 -20.18 9.97
N ALA A 509 -4.42 -19.64 9.53
CA ALA A 509 -5.16 -20.21 8.41
C ALA A 509 -4.46 -20.02 7.05
N VAL A 510 -3.93 -18.84 6.74
CA VAL A 510 -3.35 -18.59 5.41
C VAL A 510 -2.13 -19.45 5.13
N TYR A 511 -1.33 -19.77 6.17
CA TYR A 511 -0.11 -20.59 6.01
C TYR A 511 -0.41 -22.02 5.56
N THR A 512 -1.35 -22.69 6.23
CA THR A 512 -1.78 -24.05 5.85
C THR A 512 -2.63 -24.05 4.59
N ALA A 513 -3.41 -22.99 4.35
CA ALA A 513 -4.12 -22.81 3.10
C ALA A 513 -3.18 -22.69 1.90
N THR A 514 -2.04 -22.01 2.08
CA THR A 514 -1.03 -21.86 1.02
C THR A 514 -0.44 -23.21 0.62
N ILE A 515 -0.09 -24.07 1.60
CA ILE A 515 0.44 -25.41 1.32
C ILE A 515 -0.62 -26.30 0.66
N SER A 516 -1.82 -26.36 1.23
CA SER A 516 -2.90 -27.21 0.69
C SER A 516 -3.33 -26.74 -0.70
N TYR A 517 -3.44 -25.43 -0.94
CA TYR A 517 -3.69 -24.86 -2.26
C TYR A 517 -2.59 -25.25 -3.26
N ALA A 518 -1.31 -25.05 -2.93
CA ALA A 518 -0.20 -25.42 -3.81
C ALA A 518 -0.19 -26.92 -4.13
N TYR A 519 -0.49 -27.78 -3.16
CA TYR A 519 -0.58 -29.23 -3.37
C TYR A 519 -1.78 -29.63 -4.26
N ILE A 520 -2.94 -29.02 -4.07
CA ILE A 520 -4.16 -29.39 -4.80
C ILE A 520 -4.16 -28.83 -6.23
N TYR A 521 -3.71 -27.60 -6.42
CA TYR A 521 -3.78 -26.89 -7.70
C TYR A 521 -2.50 -27.01 -8.51
N HIS A 522 -1.32 -27.11 -7.87
CA HIS A 522 -0.02 -26.96 -8.54
C HIS A 522 0.96 -28.14 -8.33
N ARG A 523 0.49 -29.31 -7.87
CA ARG A 523 1.37 -30.47 -7.60
C ARG A 523 2.15 -30.95 -8.83
N HIS A 524 1.56 -30.86 -10.02
CA HIS A 524 2.16 -31.41 -11.23
C HIS A 524 3.31 -30.51 -11.70
N GLU A 525 3.10 -29.21 -11.64
CA GLU A 525 4.03 -28.14 -11.94
C GLU A 525 5.18 -28.14 -10.95
N ILE A 526 4.89 -28.31 -9.66
CA ILE A 526 5.91 -28.45 -8.61
C ILE A 526 6.74 -29.73 -8.84
N ALA A 527 6.11 -30.87 -9.12
CA ALA A 527 6.81 -32.12 -9.40
C ALA A 527 7.71 -32.01 -10.65
N MET A 528 7.21 -31.37 -11.70
CA MET A 528 7.96 -31.08 -12.93
C MET A 528 9.17 -30.16 -12.64
N GLY A 529 8.98 -29.10 -11.86
CA GLY A 529 10.06 -28.20 -11.46
C GLY A 529 11.17 -28.92 -10.70
N PHE A 530 10.82 -29.82 -9.75
CA PHE A 530 11.80 -30.65 -9.04
C PHE A 530 12.51 -31.62 -9.98
N ARG A 531 11.78 -32.31 -10.87
CA ARG A 531 12.38 -33.20 -11.87
C ARG A 531 13.40 -32.46 -12.74
N ASN A 532 13.03 -31.27 -13.22
CA ASN A 532 13.87 -30.45 -14.08
C ASN A 532 15.12 -29.94 -13.33
N LEU A 533 14.97 -29.55 -12.07
CA LEU A 533 16.09 -29.18 -11.21
C LEU A 533 17.08 -30.34 -11.02
N PHE A 534 16.60 -31.55 -10.67
CA PHE A 534 17.49 -32.71 -10.50
C PHE A 534 18.19 -33.10 -11.80
N ASN A 535 17.51 -33.00 -12.93
CA ASN A 535 18.11 -33.22 -14.24
C ASN A 535 19.18 -32.18 -14.58
N SER A 536 19.07 -30.94 -14.09
CA SER A 536 20.08 -29.90 -14.30
C SER A 536 21.46 -30.22 -13.73
N PHE A 537 21.52 -31.05 -12.69
CA PHE A 537 22.79 -31.49 -12.11
C PHE A 537 23.41 -32.66 -12.88
N ARG A 538 22.69 -33.26 -13.82
CA ARG A 538 23.20 -34.35 -14.67
C ARG A 538 23.94 -33.79 -15.88
N LYS A 539 24.96 -34.53 -16.31
CA LYS A 539 25.82 -34.18 -17.45
C LYS A 539 25.12 -34.33 -18.80
N ASP A 540 24.11 -35.20 -18.85
CA ASP A 540 23.30 -35.48 -20.04
C ASP A 540 22.15 -34.47 -20.14
N LYS A 541 22.30 -33.50 -21.05
CA LYS A 541 21.36 -32.39 -21.24
C LYS A 541 20.21 -32.70 -22.21
N SER A 542 20.02 -33.97 -22.57
CA SER A 542 19.07 -34.42 -23.59
C SER A 542 17.58 -34.16 -23.31
N SER A 543 17.23 -33.55 -22.17
CA SER A 543 15.89 -33.02 -21.88
C SER A 543 15.91 -31.50 -21.70
N GLU A 544 16.51 -30.79 -22.66
CA GLU A 544 16.69 -29.34 -22.65
C GLU A 544 15.37 -28.65 -23.02
N TYR A 545 14.73 -28.03 -22.02
CA TYR A 545 13.61 -27.06 -22.11
C TYR A 545 12.20 -27.63 -22.37
N GLU A 546 11.59 -28.19 -21.31
CA GLU A 546 10.17 -28.56 -21.28
C GLU A 546 9.23 -27.33 -21.33
N TYR A 547 9.75 -26.11 -21.13
CA TYR A 547 8.97 -24.87 -21.23
C TYR A 547 9.05 -24.28 -22.63
N THR A 548 7.98 -24.47 -23.42
CA THR A 548 7.87 -24.05 -24.82
C THR A 548 7.36 -22.61 -25.01
N ASP A 549 7.26 -21.82 -23.94
CA ASP A 549 6.81 -20.43 -24.02
C ASP A 549 7.78 -19.56 -24.85
N ILE A 550 7.22 -18.57 -25.55
CA ILE A 550 7.97 -17.66 -26.43
C ILE A 550 9.12 -16.98 -25.69
N HIS A 551 8.94 -16.54 -24.44
CA HIS A 551 9.98 -15.82 -23.72
C HIS A 551 11.14 -16.74 -23.29
N ASN A 552 10.86 -18.00 -22.94
CA ASN A 552 11.93 -18.98 -22.72
C ASN A 552 12.67 -19.30 -24.02
N ARG A 553 11.95 -19.43 -25.14
CA ARG A 553 12.55 -19.68 -26.46
C ARG A 553 13.51 -18.56 -26.84
N LEU A 554 13.11 -17.30 -26.68
CA LEU A 554 13.98 -16.14 -26.93
C LEU A 554 15.17 -16.12 -25.96
N MET A 555 14.95 -16.45 -24.68
CA MET A 555 16.01 -16.47 -23.68
C MET A 555 17.03 -17.59 -23.87
N SER A 556 16.68 -18.67 -24.58
CA SER A 556 17.60 -19.78 -24.89
C SER A 556 18.80 -19.36 -25.75
N ALA A 557 18.71 -18.22 -26.46
CA ALA A 557 19.83 -17.65 -27.19
C ALA A 557 20.95 -17.12 -26.27
N TYR A 558 20.65 -16.88 -24.99
CA TYR A 558 21.60 -16.37 -24.01
C TYR A 558 22.20 -17.48 -23.16
N PRO A 559 23.49 -17.38 -22.80
CA PRO A 559 24.11 -18.33 -21.90
C PRO A 559 23.53 -18.17 -20.48
N GLU A 560 22.84 -19.22 -20.01
CA GLU A 560 22.24 -19.25 -18.68
C GLU A 560 23.30 -19.20 -17.56
N VAL A 561 22.87 -18.81 -16.35
CA VAL A 561 23.67 -18.91 -15.12
C VAL A 561 23.61 -20.35 -14.59
N PRO A 562 24.76 -21.04 -14.45
CA PRO A 562 24.81 -22.38 -13.88
C PRO A 562 24.30 -22.41 -12.43
N GLU A 563 23.61 -23.49 -12.04
CA GLU A 563 23.04 -23.62 -10.68
C GLU A 563 24.11 -23.53 -9.58
N TRP A 564 25.35 -23.95 -9.85
CA TRP A 564 26.44 -23.90 -8.89
C TRP A 564 26.86 -22.48 -8.49
N TRP A 565 26.60 -21.45 -9.32
CA TRP A 565 26.86 -20.05 -8.93
C TRP A 565 25.96 -19.65 -7.75
N TYR A 566 24.68 -20.01 -7.81
CA TYR A 566 23.73 -19.77 -6.73
C TYR A 566 24.03 -20.63 -5.50
N LEU A 567 24.48 -21.88 -5.68
CA LEU A 567 24.92 -22.73 -4.56
C LEU A 567 26.16 -22.18 -3.85
N ILE A 568 27.15 -21.67 -4.59
CA ILE A 568 28.32 -21.02 -3.99
C ILE A 568 27.90 -19.75 -3.26
N CYS A 569 27.04 -18.93 -3.85
CA CYS A 569 26.49 -17.74 -3.20
C CYS A 569 25.78 -18.11 -1.89
N LEU A 570 24.94 -19.15 -1.90
CA LEU A 570 24.24 -19.65 -0.72
C LEU A 570 25.22 -20.16 0.36
N ALA A 571 26.21 -20.98 -0.03
CA ALA A 571 27.21 -21.51 0.89
C ALA A 571 28.06 -20.40 1.52
N PHE A 572 28.48 -19.42 0.72
CA PHE A 572 29.19 -18.23 1.18
C PHE A 572 28.35 -17.43 2.18
N ALA A 573 27.07 -17.19 1.86
CA ALA A 573 26.14 -16.45 2.71
C ALA A 573 25.85 -17.16 4.05
N ILE A 574 25.73 -18.49 4.04
CA ILE A 574 25.65 -19.32 5.27
C ILE A 574 26.91 -19.15 6.10
N GLY A 575 28.10 -19.20 5.47
CA GLY A 575 29.38 -18.98 6.13
C GLY A 575 29.44 -17.63 6.85
N LEU A 576 29.02 -16.54 6.18
CA LEU A 576 28.96 -15.21 6.78
C LEU A 576 27.98 -15.15 7.97
N GLY A 577 26.82 -15.80 7.88
CA GLY A 577 25.82 -15.83 8.95
C GLY A 577 26.31 -16.59 10.18
N CYS A 578 26.91 -17.77 9.98
CA CYS A 578 27.53 -18.54 11.04
C CYS A 578 28.69 -17.77 11.70
N ALA A 579 29.51 -17.06 10.91
CA ALA A 579 30.59 -16.23 11.42
C ALA A 579 30.07 -15.03 12.24
N ALA A 580 29.00 -14.35 11.78
CA ALA A 580 28.40 -13.25 12.51
C ALA A 580 27.79 -13.68 13.85
N ILE A 581 27.08 -14.81 13.87
CA ILE A 581 26.42 -15.31 15.09
C ILE A 581 27.42 -15.92 16.06
N GLY A 582 28.41 -16.68 15.57
CA GLY A 582 29.42 -17.32 16.40
C GLY A 582 30.59 -16.42 16.82
N GLY A 583 30.84 -15.32 16.08
CA GLY A 583 31.95 -14.41 16.34
C GLY A 583 31.69 -13.35 17.42
N TRP A 584 30.43 -13.13 17.81
CA TRP A 584 30.02 -12.15 18.81
C TRP A 584 29.08 -12.77 19.84
N GLU A 585 28.91 -12.11 20.99
CA GLU A 585 28.04 -12.54 22.09
C GLU A 585 26.55 -12.35 21.75
N THR A 586 26.07 -13.07 20.74
CA THR A 586 24.67 -13.03 20.31
C THR A 586 23.74 -13.90 21.16
N TYR A 587 24.31 -14.68 22.10
CA TYR A 587 23.59 -15.63 22.96
C TYR A 587 22.66 -16.57 22.18
N THR A 588 23.02 -16.86 20.92
CA THR A 588 22.20 -17.61 19.95
C THR A 588 23.02 -18.72 19.31
N SER A 589 22.41 -19.87 19.04
CA SER A 589 23.06 -20.95 18.28
C SER A 589 23.07 -20.64 16.78
N VAL A 590 24.17 -20.95 16.10
CA VAL A 590 24.29 -20.88 14.62
C VAL A 590 23.22 -21.71 13.88
N GLY A 591 22.56 -22.65 14.58
CA GLY A 591 21.43 -23.41 14.05
C GLY A 591 20.31 -22.54 13.45
N VAL A 592 20.11 -21.31 13.96
CA VAL A 592 19.06 -20.38 13.44
C VAL A 592 19.16 -20.13 11.94
N VAL A 593 20.39 -20.13 11.38
CA VAL A 593 20.62 -19.94 9.94
C VAL A 593 20.03 -21.10 9.15
N PHE A 594 20.33 -22.34 9.57
CA PHE A 594 19.87 -23.55 8.87
C PHE A 594 18.36 -23.75 8.97
N PHE A 595 17.78 -23.50 10.14
CA PHE A 595 16.33 -23.59 10.29
C PHE A 595 15.61 -22.49 9.50
N GLY A 596 16.15 -21.27 9.45
CA GLY A 596 15.58 -20.18 8.64
C GLY A 596 15.57 -20.54 7.16
N ILE A 597 16.66 -21.11 6.65
CA ILE A 597 16.74 -21.64 5.28
C ILE A 597 15.74 -22.78 5.07
N ALA A 598 15.62 -23.72 6.01
CA ALA A 598 14.68 -24.83 5.90
C ALA A 598 13.23 -24.33 5.79
N MET A 599 12.85 -23.35 6.61
CA MET A 599 11.53 -22.71 6.54
C MET A 599 11.32 -22.02 5.20
N CYS A 600 12.31 -21.28 4.73
CA CYS A 600 12.31 -20.62 3.43
C CYS A 600 12.09 -21.63 2.28
N LEU A 601 12.81 -22.76 2.28
CA LEU A 601 12.68 -23.81 1.24
C LEU A 601 11.29 -24.45 1.19
N VAL A 602 10.61 -24.57 2.33
CA VAL A 602 9.25 -25.14 2.40
C VAL A 602 8.20 -24.17 1.84
N PHE A 603 8.30 -22.89 2.19
CA PHE A 603 7.23 -21.92 1.92
C PHE A 603 7.45 -21.03 0.69
N VAL A 604 8.68 -20.81 0.24
CA VAL A 604 8.98 -19.90 -0.88
C VAL A 604 8.33 -20.37 -2.18
N ILE A 605 8.34 -21.67 -2.49
CA ILE A 605 7.73 -22.17 -3.74
C ILE A 605 6.20 -21.98 -3.72
N PRO A 606 5.45 -22.47 -2.70
CA PRO A 606 4.01 -22.23 -2.61
C PRO A 606 3.63 -20.76 -2.63
N ILE A 607 4.26 -19.93 -1.80
CA ILE A 607 3.95 -18.50 -1.71
C ILE A 607 4.34 -17.80 -3.01
N GLY A 608 5.46 -18.18 -3.61
CA GLY A 608 5.95 -17.62 -4.86
C GLY A 608 5.02 -17.88 -6.04
N ILE A 609 4.46 -19.08 -6.15
CA ILE A 609 3.48 -19.40 -7.20
C ILE A 609 2.23 -18.52 -7.03
N ILE A 610 1.72 -18.41 -5.80
CA ILE A 610 0.55 -17.56 -5.51
C ILE A 610 0.85 -16.11 -5.83
N LYS A 611 2.03 -15.59 -5.42
CA LYS A 611 2.46 -14.22 -5.72
C LYS A 611 2.59 -13.96 -7.21
N ALA A 612 3.16 -14.90 -7.95
CA ALA A 612 3.35 -14.79 -9.40
C ALA A 612 2.01 -14.77 -10.17
N ILE A 613 1.01 -15.51 -9.71
CA ILE A 613 -0.32 -15.60 -10.36
C ILE A 613 -1.24 -14.45 -9.92
N THR A 614 -1.31 -14.20 -8.61
CA THR A 614 -2.33 -13.30 -8.01
C THR A 614 -1.81 -11.89 -7.74
N GLY A 615 -0.49 -11.71 -7.62
CA GLY A 615 0.13 -10.50 -7.09
C GLY A 615 0.17 -10.40 -5.55
N LEU A 616 -0.42 -11.35 -4.81
CA LEU A 616 -0.42 -11.38 -3.34
C LEU A 616 0.85 -11.99 -2.77
N GLU A 617 1.48 -11.33 -1.79
CA GLU A 617 2.61 -11.88 -1.04
C GLU A 617 2.19 -12.24 0.39
N VAL A 618 2.04 -13.52 0.69
CA VAL A 618 1.79 -13.98 2.07
C VAL A 618 3.08 -13.80 2.87
N THR A 619 3.07 -12.92 3.87
CA THR A 619 4.26 -12.66 4.69
C THR A 619 4.59 -13.82 5.63
N LEU A 620 5.87 -14.21 5.67
CA LEU A 620 6.39 -15.29 6.52
C LEU A 620 6.76 -14.82 7.93
N ASN A 621 6.62 -13.53 8.24
CA ASN A 621 7.07 -12.94 9.49
C ASN A 621 6.44 -13.59 10.74
N VAL A 622 5.11 -13.71 10.78
CA VAL A 622 4.39 -14.28 11.95
C VAL A 622 4.66 -15.77 12.09
N LEU A 623 4.77 -16.51 10.98
CA LEU A 623 5.16 -17.92 11.03
C LEU A 623 6.59 -18.08 11.55
N ALA A 624 7.51 -17.21 11.13
CA ALA A 624 8.88 -17.23 11.60
C ALA A 624 8.95 -16.94 13.10
N GLU A 625 8.19 -15.96 13.58
CA GLU A 625 8.04 -15.63 15.00
C GLU A 625 7.44 -16.80 15.80
N PHE A 626 6.39 -17.44 15.28
CA PHE A 626 5.74 -18.59 15.92
C PHE A 626 6.68 -19.81 16.03
N ILE A 627 7.40 -20.16 14.97
CA ILE A 627 8.33 -21.31 14.98
C ILE A 627 9.60 -20.96 15.77
N GLY A 628 10.20 -19.82 15.47
CA GLY A 628 11.44 -19.35 16.09
C GLY A 628 11.30 -19.14 17.59
N GLY A 629 10.22 -18.49 18.03
CA GLY A 629 9.92 -18.28 19.44
C GLY A 629 9.53 -19.57 20.18
N SER A 630 9.00 -20.57 19.48
CA SER A 630 8.72 -21.90 20.08
C SER A 630 9.98 -22.72 20.28
N TRP A 631 10.98 -22.55 19.40
CA TRP A 631 12.26 -23.25 19.45
C TRP A 631 13.24 -22.61 20.43
N ALA A 632 13.43 -21.29 20.35
CA ALA A 632 14.32 -20.52 21.22
C ALA A 632 13.51 -19.74 22.25
N GLU A 633 12.71 -20.46 23.05
CA GLU A 633 11.80 -19.88 24.03
C GLU A 633 12.55 -19.01 25.05
N GLY A 634 12.07 -17.78 25.25
CA GLY A 634 12.69 -16.81 26.16
C GLY A 634 13.85 -16.02 25.55
N ASN A 635 14.27 -16.32 24.31
CA ASN A 635 15.35 -15.63 23.61
C ASN A 635 14.83 -14.92 22.34
N ALA A 636 14.53 -13.63 22.49
CA ALA A 636 14.08 -12.77 21.40
C ALA A 636 15.11 -12.57 20.27
N LEU A 637 16.41 -12.62 20.59
CA LEU A 637 17.48 -12.43 19.59
C LEU A 637 17.53 -13.62 18.62
N ALA A 638 17.47 -14.84 19.16
CA ALA A 638 17.44 -16.06 18.34
C ALA A 638 16.25 -16.08 17.37
N MET A 639 15.07 -15.64 17.84
CA MET A 639 13.89 -15.49 17.01
C MET A 639 14.08 -14.42 15.92
N ASN A 640 14.65 -13.27 16.26
CA ASN A 640 14.91 -12.19 15.30
C ASN A 640 15.87 -12.63 14.18
N PHE A 641 16.94 -13.36 14.51
CA PHE A 641 17.86 -13.92 13.50
C PHE A 641 17.15 -14.95 12.62
N PHE A 642 16.41 -15.89 13.21
CA PHE A 642 15.64 -16.89 12.47
C PHE A 642 14.69 -16.25 11.45
N LYS A 643 13.99 -15.17 11.84
CA LYS A 643 13.09 -14.40 10.98
C LYS A 643 13.79 -13.79 9.77
N SER A 644 15.05 -13.40 9.89
CA SER A 644 15.77 -12.65 8.85
C SER A 644 16.19 -13.48 7.64
N TYR A 645 16.23 -14.81 7.76
CA TYR A 645 16.71 -15.72 6.71
C TYR A 645 15.60 -16.24 5.77
N GLY A 646 14.37 -15.74 5.89
CA GLY A 646 13.19 -16.22 5.16
C GLY A 646 12.81 -15.47 3.86
N HIS A 647 13.68 -14.61 3.31
CA HIS A 647 13.29 -13.67 2.23
C HIS A 647 13.96 -13.98 0.88
N ALA A 648 13.23 -14.56 -0.08
CA ALA A 648 13.75 -14.85 -1.43
C ALA A 648 12.86 -14.35 -2.60
N LEU A 649 11.59 -14.04 -2.36
CA LEU A 649 10.60 -13.77 -3.42
C LEU A 649 10.84 -12.47 -4.20
N ARG A 650 11.47 -11.47 -3.58
CA ARG A 650 11.77 -10.19 -4.24
C ARG A 650 12.82 -10.38 -5.33
N PHE A 651 13.85 -11.15 -5.05
CA PHE A 651 14.88 -11.48 -6.04
C PHE A 651 14.31 -12.33 -7.19
N ALA A 652 13.38 -13.24 -6.91
CA ALA A 652 12.68 -14.00 -7.96
C ALA A 652 11.85 -13.09 -8.90
N ASN A 653 11.23 -12.03 -8.37
CA ASN A 653 10.51 -11.04 -9.17
C ASN A 653 11.44 -10.33 -10.17
N ASP A 654 12.62 -9.91 -9.73
CA ASP A 654 13.60 -9.23 -10.59
C ASP A 654 14.16 -10.17 -11.67
N LEU A 655 14.34 -11.46 -11.36
CA LEU A 655 14.71 -12.47 -12.36
C LEU A 655 13.63 -12.64 -13.43
N LYS A 656 12.33 -12.58 -13.05
CA LYS A 656 11.23 -12.57 -14.02
C LYS A 656 11.20 -11.27 -14.84
N LEU A 657 11.40 -10.13 -14.21
CA LEU A 657 11.48 -8.83 -14.91
C LEU A 657 12.58 -8.87 -15.99
N ALA A 658 13.78 -9.34 -15.64
CA ALA A 658 14.89 -9.53 -16.58
C ALA A 658 14.56 -10.53 -17.71
N HIS A 659 13.85 -11.61 -17.38
CA HIS A 659 13.40 -12.61 -18.35
C HIS A 659 12.44 -12.00 -19.38
N TYR A 660 11.50 -11.14 -18.96
CA TYR A 660 10.56 -10.48 -19.87
C TYR A 660 11.21 -9.45 -20.78
N VAL A 661 12.25 -8.75 -20.35
CA VAL A 661 12.96 -7.76 -21.20
C VAL A 661 14.18 -8.35 -21.92
N LYS A 662 14.41 -9.66 -21.78
CA LYS A 662 15.48 -10.41 -22.44
C LYS A 662 16.87 -9.87 -22.12
N ILE A 663 17.09 -9.51 -20.86
CA ILE A 663 18.44 -9.21 -20.37
C ILE A 663 19.18 -10.54 -20.17
N PRO A 664 20.43 -10.69 -20.66
CA PRO A 664 21.21 -11.90 -20.45
C PRO A 664 21.30 -12.30 -18.97
N PRO A 665 20.98 -13.56 -18.59
CA PRO A 665 20.88 -13.96 -17.18
C PRO A 665 22.15 -13.69 -16.35
N ARG A 666 23.33 -13.83 -16.97
CA ARG A 666 24.62 -13.55 -16.32
C ARG A 666 24.82 -12.07 -15.99
N HIS A 667 24.29 -11.16 -16.81
CA HIS A 667 24.34 -9.72 -16.53
C HIS A 667 23.45 -9.40 -15.33
N THR A 668 22.22 -9.93 -15.31
CA THR A 668 21.29 -9.76 -14.18
C THR A 668 21.89 -10.27 -12.88
N PHE A 669 22.49 -11.46 -12.88
CA PHE A 669 23.15 -12.02 -11.70
C PHE A 669 24.20 -11.06 -11.13
N TRP A 670 25.16 -10.60 -11.94
CA TRP A 670 26.19 -9.70 -11.45
C TRP A 670 25.66 -8.33 -11.06
N ALA A 671 24.71 -7.77 -11.82
CA ALA A 671 24.09 -6.48 -11.51
C ALA A 671 23.45 -6.49 -10.13
N GLN A 672 22.71 -7.54 -9.79
CA GLN A 672 22.09 -7.73 -8.48
C GLN A 672 23.14 -7.96 -7.38
N MET A 673 24.10 -8.85 -7.61
CA MET A 673 25.15 -9.18 -6.63
C MET A 673 25.99 -7.95 -6.24
N VAL A 674 26.48 -7.20 -7.22
CA VAL A 674 27.32 -6.01 -6.97
C VAL A 674 26.50 -4.88 -6.37
N ALA A 675 25.29 -4.62 -6.87
CA ALA A 675 24.40 -3.61 -6.29
C ALA A 675 24.09 -3.92 -4.81
N THR A 676 23.92 -5.20 -4.45
CA THR A 676 23.67 -5.62 -3.06
C THR A 676 24.86 -5.34 -2.16
N ILE A 677 26.08 -5.62 -2.62
CA ILE A 677 27.31 -5.32 -1.85
C ILE A 677 27.41 -3.82 -1.60
N VAL A 678 27.26 -3.01 -2.66
CA VAL A 678 27.35 -1.55 -2.56
C VAL A 678 26.25 -1.00 -1.65
N SER A 679 25.01 -1.44 -1.83
CA SER A 679 23.88 -1.03 -0.98
C SER A 679 24.11 -1.43 0.48
N SER A 680 24.58 -2.66 0.76
CA SER A 680 24.83 -3.12 2.12
C SER A 680 25.94 -2.32 2.80
N LEU A 681 27.00 -1.95 2.08
CA LEU A 681 28.07 -1.09 2.59
C LEU A 681 27.58 0.32 2.91
N VAL A 682 26.78 0.92 2.01
CA VAL A 682 26.20 2.26 2.21
C VAL A 682 25.24 2.26 3.39
N CYS A 683 24.29 1.30 3.43
CA CYS A 683 23.34 1.17 4.53
C CYS A 683 24.05 0.98 5.87
N THR A 684 25.06 0.11 5.94
CA THR A 684 25.86 -0.11 7.16
C THR A 684 26.61 1.16 7.57
N GLY A 685 27.16 1.91 6.62
CA GLY A 685 27.83 3.19 6.89
C GLY A 685 26.87 4.24 7.45
N VAL A 686 25.69 4.40 6.84
CA VAL A 686 24.66 5.33 7.29
C VAL A 686 24.08 4.91 8.65
N LEU A 687 23.92 3.61 8.89
CA LEU A 687 23.48 3.08 10.18
C LEU A 687 24.45 3.47 11.31
N ASN A 688 25.76 3.33 11.09
CA ASN A 688 26.77 3.79 12.04
C ASN A 688 26.79 5.30 12.22
N PHE A 689 26.55 6.06 11.14
CA PHE A 689 26.39 7.51 11.22
C PHE A 689 25.20 7.88 12.10
N GLN A 690 24.04 7.24 11.90
CA GLN A 690 22.84 7.48 12.71
C GLN A 690 23.06 7.15 14.19
N MET A 691 23.73 6.05 14.50
CA MET A 691 24.00 5.63 15.88
C MET A 691 24.98 6.56 16.61
N ASN A 692 26.03 7.01 15.92
CA ASN A 692 27.16 7.70 16.57
C ASN A 692 27.14 9.23 16.42
N GLN A 693 26.45 9.79 15.43
CA GLN A 693 26.49 11.23 15.12
C GLN A 693 25.16 11.96 15.36
N ILE A 694 24.04 11.25 15.44
CA ILE A 694 22.74 11.87 15.73
C ILE A 694 22.51 11.89 17.23
N GLU A 695 22.66 13.07 17.83
CA GLU A 695 22.39 13.27 19.25
C GLU A 695 20.91 13.04 19.58
N GLY A 696 20.65 12.26 20.63
CA GLY A 696 19.29 11.93 21.05
C GLY A 696 18.52 11.07 20.03
N VAL A 697 19.19 10.29 19.17
CA VAL A 697 18.53 9.37 18.24
C VAL A 697 17.59 8.41 18.97
N CYS A 698 16.44 8.13 18.38
CA CYS A 698 15.37 7.31 18.95
C CYS A 698 14.76 7.85 20.26
N THR A 699 14.92 9.14 20.56
CA THR A 699 14.19 9.80 21.65
C THR A 699 12.94 10.51 21.11
N PRO A 700 11.84 10.60 21.89
CA PRO A 700 10.63 11.31 21.45
C PRO A 700 10.83 12.80 21.18
N THR A 701 11.90 13.39 21.72
CA THR A 701 12.21 14.83 21.65
C THR A 701 13.31 15.16 20.63
N GLN A 702 13.69 14.22 19.75
CA GLN A 702 14.74 14.46 18.76
C GLN A 702 14.31 15.53 17.75
N LYS A 703 15.13 16.56 17.57
CA LYS A 703 14.83 17.79 16.80
C LYS A 703 14.49 17.58 15.32
N ASP A 704 15.00 16.52 14.70
CA ASP A 704 14.80 16.18 13.29
C ASP A 704 13.80 15.01 13.10
N HIS A 705 13.12 14.62 14.19
CA HIS A 705 12.14 13.53 14.29
C HIS A 705 12.66 12.10 14.05
N TYR A 706 13.94 11.84 14.29
CA TYR A 706 14.49 10.47 14.34
C TYR A 706 14.04 9.72 15.61
N THR A 707 12.75 9.41 15.70
CA THR A 707 12.05 8.87 16.89
C THR A 707 11.91 7.33 16.90
N CYS A 708 12.30 6.64 15.82
CA CYS A 708 12.39 5.17 15.74
C CYS A 708 11.09 4.38 16.00
N PRO A 709 9.95 4.74 15.38
CA PRO A 709 8.66 4.08 15.63
C PRO A 709 8.62 2.62 15.16
N GLY A 710 9.25 2.29 14.01
CA GLY A 710 9.30 0.93 13.49
C GLY A 710 10.09 -0.02 14.39
N ILE A 711 11.20 0.46 14.97
CA ILE A 711 12.02 -0.32 15.89
C ILE A 711 11.26 -0.64 17.18
N ASN A 712 10.46 0.30 17.69
CA ASN A 712 9.58 0.05 18.84
C ASN A 712 8.59 -1.10 18.56
N GLN A 713 7.97 -1.12 17.38
CA GLN A 713 7.06 -2.21 16.99
C GLN A 713 7.80 -3.54 16.84
N PHE A 714 8.96 -3.53 16.17
CA PHE A 714 9.81 -4.71 16.01
C PHE A 714 10.23 -5.30 17.36
N PHE A 715 10.67 -4.46 18.30
CA PHE A 715 11.01 -4.88 19.65
C PHE A 715 9.80 -5.43 20.43
N THR A 716 8.65 -4.76 20.33
CA THR A 716 7.41 -5.22 20.98
C THR A 716 6.99 -6.59 20.47
N ALA A 717 7.06 -6.82 19.16
CA ALA A 717 6.79 -8.12 18.55
C ALA A 717 7.82 -9.17 18.98
N ALA A 718 9.11 -8.81 19.01
CA ALA A 718 10.18 -9.69 19.46
C ALA A 718 10.00 -10.16 20.91
N VAL A 719 9.43 -9.30 21.76
CA VAL A 719 9.12 -9.66 23.14
C VAL A 719 7.89 -10.55 23.22
N LEU A 720 6.81 -10.22 22.50
CA LEU A 720 5.58 -11.02 22.50
C LEU A 720 5.87 -12.46 22.03
N TRP A 721 6.60 -12.58 20.92
CA TRP A 721 6.82 -13.85 20.25
C TRP A 721 8.08 -14.57 20.71
N GLY A 722 9.16 -13.85 21.01
CA GLY A 722 10.43 -14.44 21.42
C GLY A 722 10.55 -14.58 22.93
N THR A 723 10.33 -13.48 23.67
CA THR A 723 10.53 -13.46 25.13
C THR A 723 9.40 -14.15 25.89
N ILE A 724 8.14 -13.75 25.72
CA ILE A 724 6.99 -14.43 26.36
C ILE A 724 6.82 -15.83 25.76
N GLY A 725 7.03 -15.93 24.45
CA GLY A 725 7.03 -17.19 23.72
C GLY A 725 5.63 -17.60 23.25
N PRO A 726 5.51 -18.26 22.08
CA PRO A 726 4.22 -18.69 21.52
C PRO A 726 3.56 -19.75 22.40
N LYS A 727 4.34 -20.56 23.12
CA LYS A 727 3.82 -21.61 24.00
C LYS A 727 2.96 -21.06 25.14
N LYS A 728 3.27 -19.87 25.67
CA LYS A 728 2.48 -19.25 26.74
C LYS A 728 1.24 -18.53 26.23
N VAL A 729 1.34 -17.91 25.06
CA VAL A 729 0.24 -17.12 24.48
C VAL A 729 -0.78 -18.02 23.77
N PHE A 730 -0.29 -18.97 22.96
CA PHE A 730 -1.09 -19.83 22.08
C PHE A 730 -0.98 -21.33 22.41
N GLY A 731 0.05 -21.77 23.14
CA GLY A 731 0.23 -23.18 23.51
C GLY A 731 -0.79 -23.68 24.56
N LYS A 732 -0.60 -24.90 25.06
CA LYS A 732 -1.56 -25.53 25.99
C LYS A 732 -1.73 -24.70 27.27
N GLY A 733 -2.95 -24.23 27.53
CA GLY A 733 -3.29 -23.38 28.68
C GLY A 733 -3.03 -21.89 28.47
N GLY A 734 -2.63 -21.47 27.26
CA GLY A 734 -2.49 -20.07 26.88
C GLY A 734 -3.85 -19.38 26.67
N GLN A 735 -3.85 -18.05 26.76
CA GLN A 735 -5.07 -17.26 26.63
C GLN A 735 -5.70 -17.35 25.23
N TYR A 736 -4.89 -17.52 24.18
CA TYR A 736 -5.33 -17.49 22.79
C TYR A 736 -5.18 -18.83 22.06
N SER A 737 -5.12 -19.96 22.79
CA SER A 737 -4.91 -21.28 22.19
C SER A 737 -5.96 -21.65 21.15
N ALA A 738 -7.20 -21.21 21.34
CA ALA A 738 -8.28 -21.48 20.38
C ALA A 738 -8.02 -20.85 19.00
N LEU A 739 -7.20 -19.79 18.90
CA LEU A 739 -6.86 -19.19 17.61
C LEU A 739 -6.04 -20.14 16.72
N LEU A 740 -5.36 -21.15 17.31
CA LEU A 740 -4.65 -22.18 16.55
C LEU A 740 -5.59 -23.05 15.69
N VAL A 741 -6.91 -23.00 15.90
CA VAL A 741 -7.91 -23.60 15.00
C VAL A 741 -7.82 -23.02 13.59
N GLY A 742 -7.20 -21.85 13.42
CA GLY A 742 -6.86 -21.30 12.12
C GLY A 742 -6.10 -22.29 11.25
N PHE A 743 -5.14 -23.06 11.79
CA PHE A 743 -4.37 -24.05 11.02
C PHE A 743 -5.25 -25.14 10.34
N PRO A 744 -6.09 -25.91 11.06
CA PRO A 744 -6.97 -26.88 10.40
C PRO A 744 -8.02 -26.20 9.49
N ILE A 745 -8.54 -25.03 9.85
CA ILE A 745 -9.48 -24.28 8.99
C ILE A 745 -8.80 -23.93 7.65
N GLY A 746 -7.59 -23.39 7.71
CA GLY A 746 -6.78 -23.03 6.57
C GLY A 746 -6.49 -24.21 5.65
N PHE A 747 -6.18 -25.38 6.21
CA PHE A 747 -5.97 -26.60 5.43
C PHE A 747 -7.23 -27.08 4.71
N VAL A 748 -8.41 -26.96 5.34
CA VAL A 748 -9.68 -27.49 4.82
C VAL A 748 -10.32 -26.56 3.78
N ILE A 749 -10.19 -25.24 3.92
CA ILE A 749 -10.87 -24.28 3.02
C ILE A 749 -10.50 -24.50 1.53
N PRO A 750 -9.22 -24.61 1.13
CA PRO A 750 -8.87 -24.90 -0.26
C PRO A 750 -9.44 -26.22 -0.77
N ILE A 751 -9.55 -27.25 0.08
CA ILE A 751 -10.15 -28.54 -0.28
C ILE A 751 -11.65 -28.37 -0.59
N ILE A 752 -12.37 -27.63 0.26
CA ILE A 752 -13.80 -27.36 0.06
C ILE A 752 -14.02 -26.58 -1.24
N ILE A 753 -13.24 -25.52 -1.47
CA ILE A 753 -13.35 -24.70 -2.68
C ILE A 753 -13.02 -25.54 -3.92
N TYR A 754 -11.97 -26.35 -3.89
CA TYR A 754 -11.61 -27.24 -4.98
C TYR A 754 -12.72 -28.25 -5.30
N TRP A 755 -13.31 -28.87 -4.27
CA TRP A 755 -14.42 -29.80 -4.46
C TRP A 755 -15.65 -29.10 -5.04
N ALA A 756 -15.96 -27.88 -4.56
CA ALA A 756 -17.05 -27.08 -5.11
C ALA A 756 -16.81 -26.73 -6.59
N GLN A 757 -15.60 -26.33 -6.96
CA GLN A 757 -15.21 -26.05 -8.35
C GLN A 757 -15.36 -27.29 -9.25
N LYS A 758 -14.96 -28.47 -8.77
CA LYS A 758 -15.12 -29.73 -9.51
C LYS A 758 -16.56 -30.21 -9.62
N LYS A 759 -17.38 -29.97 -8.59
CA LYS A 759 -18.79 -30.41 -8.61
C LYS A 759 -19.67 -29.49 -9.45
N PHE A 760 -19.38 -28.20 -9.44
CA PHE A 760 -20.18 -27.16 -10.10
C PHE A 760 -19.41 -26.52 -11.27
N THR A 761 -18.92 -27.33 -12.20
CA THR A 761 -18.09 -26.90 -13.35
C THR A 761 -18.76 -25.86 -14.25
N LYS A 762 -20.11 -25.83 -14.31
CA LYS A 762 -20.87 -24.88 -15.11
C LYS A 762 -20.89 -23.45 -14.54
N GLN A 763 -20.47 -23.25 -13.29
CA GLN A 763 -20.51 -21.97 -12.61
C GLN A 763 -19.15 -21.25 -12.76
N SER A 764 -19.03 -20.38 -13.76
CA SER A 764 -17.78 -19.68 -14.08
C SER A 764 -17.23 -18.81 -12.95
N TRP A 765 -18.10 -18.30 -12.05
CA TRP A 765 -17.69 -17.49 -10.89
C TRP A 765 -16.95 -18.31 -9.82
N LEU A 766 -17.22 -19.62 -9.69
CA LEU A 766 -16.52 -20.47 -8.73
C LEU A 766 -15.05 -20.64 -9.10
N ARG A 767 -14.72 -20.65 -10.39
CA ARG A 767 -13.33 -20.69 -10.88
C ARG A 767 -12.54 -19.43 -10.48
N GLN A 768 -13.23 -18.29 -10.33
CA GLN A 768 -12.61 -17.04 -9.88
C GLN A 768 -12.45 -16.96 -8.34
N THR A 769 -12.95 -17.95 -7.60
CA THR A 769 -12.78 -18.00 -6.13
C THR A 769 -11.39 -18.55 -5.80
N HIS A 770 -10.61 -17.79 -5.03
CA HIS A 770 -9.24 -18.15 -4.66
C HIS A 770 -9.09 -18.15 -3.13
N ALA A 771 -9.00 -19.35 -2.55
CA ALA A 771 -9.02 -19.58 -1.10
C ALA A 771 -7.99 -18.74 -0.34
N VAL A 772 -6.74 -18.72 -0.81
CA VAL A 772 -5.66 -18.00 -0.14
C VAL A 772 -5.84 -16.48 -0.25
N ALA A 773 -6.43 -15.98 -1.33
CA ALA A 773 -6.68 -14.55 -1.51
C ALA A 773 -7.79 -14.07 -0.56
N MET A 774 -8.81 -14.89 -0.38
CA MET A 774 -9.87 -14.65 0.60
C MET A 774 -9.33 -14.67 2.04
N LEU A 775 -8.49 -15.64 2.40
CA LEU A 775 -7.88 -15.66 3.74
C LEU A 775 -6.89 -14.50 3.95
N TYR A 776 -6.15 -14.11 2.90
CA TYR A 776 -5.28 -12.94 2.93
C TYR A 776 -6.06 -11.64 3.21
N GLY A 777 -7.27 -11.51 2.68
CA GLY A 777 -8.16 -10.37 2.94
C GLY A 777 -8.42 -10.11 4.43
N ALA A 778 -8.38 -11.14 5.26
CA ALA A 778 -8.57 -11.05 6.71
C ALA A 778 -7.31 -10.63 7.49
N LEU A 779 -6.16 -10.48 6.83
CA LEU A 779 -4.89 -10.06 7.45
C LEU A 779 -4.72 -8.53 7.53
N ILE A 780 -5.70 -7.79 7.03
CA ILE A 780 -5.62 -6.33 6.84
C ILE A 780 -5.89 -5.57 8.12
N TRP A 781 -6.59 -6.18 9.07
CA TRP A 781 -6.99 -5.56 10.33
C TRP A 781 -5.78 -5.12 11.17
N ALA A 782 -6.00 -4.14 12.04
CA ALA A 782 -5.03 -3.66 13.03
C ALA A 782 -3.70 -3.18 12.38
N PRO A 783 -3.62 -1.92 11.86
CA PRO A 783 -4.54 -0.79 12.04
C PRO A 783 -5.51 -0.53 10.89
N TYR A 784 -5.34 -1.15 9.72
CA TYR A 784 -6.21 -0.91 8.57
C TYR A 784 -7.57 -1.59 8.73
N ASN A 785 -8.44 -1.42 7.72
CA ASN A 785 -9.81 -1.89 7.75
C ASN A 785 -10.43 -1.89 6.35
N LEU A 786 -11.75 -2.11 6.25
CA LEU A 786 -12.45 -2.24 4.98
C LEU A 786 -12.35 -0.97 4.09
N SER A 787 -12.17 0.21 4.68
CA SER A 787 -11.97 1.47 3.94
C SER A 787 -10.73 1.45 3.04
N TYR A 788 -9.75 0.58 3.33
CA TYR A 788 -8.51 0.44 2.56
C TYR A 788 -8.60 -0.61 1.46
N THR A 789 -9.64 -1.45 1.45
CA THR A 789 -9.83 -2.50 0.43
C THR A 789 -10.97 -2.22 -0.51
N TRP A 790 -12.09 -1.72 0.01
CA TRP A 790 -13.31 -1.51 -0.76
C TRP A 790 -13.13 -0.57 -1.96
N PRO A 791 -12.43 0.59 -1.84
CA PRO A 791 -12.30 1.54 -2.96
C PRO A 791 -11.58 0.97 -4.19
N ALA A 792 -10.72 -0.03 -4.00
CA ALA A 792 -10.02 -0.69 -5.09
C ALA A 792 -10.95 -1.54 -5.98
N VAL A 793 -12.06 -2.08 -5.42
CA VAL A 793 -12.98 -2.98 -6.14
C VAL A 793 -13.65 -2.31 -7.35
N PRO A 794 -14.34 -1.15 -7.23
CA PRO A 794 -14.99 -0.51 -8.38
C PRO A 794 -13.99 -0.08 -9.47
N ILE A 795 -12.79 0.38 -9.08
CA ILE A 795 -11.74 0.78 -10.01
C ILE A 795 -11.17 -0.43 -10.75
N ALA A 796 -10.89 -1.52 -10.03
CA ALA A 796 -10.44 -2.77 -10.61
C ALA A 796 -11.49 -3.34 -11.58
N TRP A 797 -12.78 -3.30 -11.22
CA TRP A 797 -13.85 -3.71 -12.13
C TRP A 797 -13.86 -2.85 -13.40
N LEU A 798 -13.77 -1.53 -13.26
CA LEU A 798 -13.79 -0.60 -14.40
C LEU A 798 -12.61 -0.87 -15.35
N SER A 799 -11.40 -1.04 -14.83
CA SER A 799 -10.22 -1.30 -15.66
C SER A 799 -10.18 -2.74 -16.18
N MET A 800 -10.14 -3.73 -15.28
CA MET A 800 -9.82 -5.13 -15.61
C MET A 800 -10.98 -5.90 -16.22
N ILE A 801 -12.22 -5.48 -16.00
CA ILE A 801 -13.41 -6.15 -16.54
C ILE A 801 -14.05 -5.31 -17.63
N TYR A 802 -14.44 -4.06 -17.35
CA TYR A 802 -15.19 -3.26 -18.30
C TYR A 802 -14.33 -2.76 -19.47
N LEU A 803 -13.21 -2.08 -19.19
CA LEU A 803 -12.32 -1.54 -20.24
C LEU A 803 -11.58 -2.66 -20.97
N LYS A 804 -11.00 -3.63 -20.26
CA LYS A 804 -10.27 -4.74 -20.88
C LYS A 804 -11.13 -5.54 -21.87
N LYS A 805 -12.37 -5.89 -21.50
CA LYS A 805 -13.25 -6.70 -22.37
C LYS A 805 -13.81 -5.95 -23.57
N ARG A 806 -14.07 -4.64 -23.45
CA ARG A 806 -14.74 -3.85 -24.51
C ARG A 806 -13.80 -3.03 -25.37
N PHE A 807 -12.64 -2.65 -24.82
CA PHE A 807 -11.69 -1.73 -25.43
C PHE A 807 -10.25 -2.22 -25.16
N LEU A 808 -9.96 -3.47 -25.53
CA LEU A 808 -8.69 -4.10 -25.21
C LEU A 808 -7.49 -3.31 -25.75
N ALA A 809 -7.53 -2.84 -27.00
CA ALA A 809 -6.44 -2.03 -27.57
C ALA A 809 -6.18 -0.72 -26.79
N PHE A 810 -7.24 -0.05 -26.32
CA PHE A 810 -7.14 1.13 -25.46
C PHE A 810 -6.56 0.78 -24.08
N TRP A 811 -7.07 -0.28 -23.46
CA TRP A 811 -6.62 -0.76 -22.17
C TRP A 811 -5.13 -1.15 -22.22
N SER A 812 -4.72 -1.97 -23.19
CA SER A 812 -3.34 -2.41 -23.37
C SER A 812 -2.38 -1.24 -23.62
N LYS A 813 -2.83 -0.17 -24.30
CA LYS A 813 -1.99 1.00 -24.58
C LYS A 813 -1.80 1.92 -23.37
N TYR A 814 -2.81 2.13 -22.53
CA TYR A 814 -2.80 3.20 -21.52
C TYR A 814 -2.89 2.75 -20.07
N ASN A 815 -3.42 1.56 -19.77
CA ASN A 815 -3.73 1.16 -18.39
C ASN A 815 -2.47 1.05 -17.49
N TYR A 816 -1.45 0.32 -17.93
CA TYR A 816 -0.20 0.20 -17.16
C TYR A 816 0.59 1.52 -17.12
N VAL A 817 0.49 2.33 -18.16
CA VAL A 817 1.09 3.68 -18.20
C VAL A 817 0.41 4.61 -17.19
N LEU A 818 -0.92 4.51 -17.04
CA LEU A 818 -1.68 5.27 -16.05
C LEU A 818 -1.22 4.92 -14.63
N SER A 819 -1.14 3.63 -14.30
CA SER A 819 -0.62 3.13 -13.01
C SER A 819 0.79 3.62 -12.72
N ALA A 820 1.70 3.52 -13.69
CA ALA A 820 3.07 3.99 -13.57
C ALA A 820 3.13 5.51 -13.33
N SER A 821 2.30 6.27 -14.04
CA SER A 821 2.23 7.74 -13.91
C SER A 821 1.72 8.19 -12.54
N PHE A 822 0.68 7.54 -12.02
CA PHE A 822 0.12 7.87 -10.70
C PHE A 822 1.09 7.55 -9.59
N SER A 823 1.70 6.35 -9.62
CA SER A 823 2.70 5.94 -8.63
C SER A 823 3.91 6.87 -8.61
N SER A 824 4.39 7.30 -9.79
CA SER A 824 5.53 8.23 -9.90
C SER A 824 5.14 9.64 -9.43
N ALA A 825 3.94 10.11 -9.77
CA ALA A 825 3.44 11.43 -9.39
C ALA A 825 3.24 11.57 -7.88
N ILE A 826 2.61 10.58 -7.25
CA ILE A 826 2.40 10.52 -5.78
C ILE A 826 3.74 10.51 -5.07
N ALA A 827 4.71 9.70 -5.53
CA ALA A 827 6.03 9.63 -4.92
C ALA A 827 6.76 10.99 -4.97
N ILE A 828 6.78 11.66 -6.14
CA ILE A 828 7.46 12.95 -6.30
C ILE A 828 6.72 14.07 -5.56
N ALA A 829 5.39 14.11 -5.64
CA ALA A 829 4.57 15.08 -4.90
C ALA A 829 4.75 14.94 -3.40
N GLY A 830 4.70 13.71 -2.86
CA GLY A 830 4.93 13.43 -1.45
C GLY A 830 6.32 13.87 -0.97
N ILE A 831 7.37 13.61 -1.77
CA ILE A 831 8.74 14.10 -1.47
C ILE A 831 8.77 15.64 -1.39
N ILE A 832 8.13 16.33 -2.35
CA ILE A 832 8.12 17.80 -2.38
C ILE A 832 7.29 18.37 -1.22
N ILE A 833 6.09 17.87 -0.98
CA ILE A 833 5.23 18.28 0.16
C ILE A 833 5.99 18.10 1.46
N PHE A 834 6.65 16.96 1.60
CA PHE A 834 7.44 16.66 2.78
C PHE A 834 8.58 17.67 2.99
N PHE A 835 9.48 17.83 2.01
CA PHE A 835 10.67 18.69 2.20
C PHE A 835 10.34 20.19 2.18
N ALA A 836 9.34 20.61 1.43
CA ALA A 836 8.99 22.03 1.30
C ALA A 836 8.09 22.53 2.43
N LEU A 837 7.20 21.67 2.97
CA LEU A 837 6.14 22.09 3.89
C LEU A 837 6.19 21.35 5.23
N GLN A 838 6.13 20.00 5.23
CA GLN A 838 6.06 19.24 6.48
C GLN A 838 7.36 19.34 7.29
N TRP A 839 8.51 19.37 6.61
CA TRP A 839 9.82 19.54 7.24
C TRP A 839 10.02 20.94 7.83
N THR A 840 9.48 21.96 7.18
CA THR A 840 9.52 23.35 7.65
C THR A 840 8.41 23.65 8.66
N GLU A 841 7.65 22.62 9.08
CA GLU A 841 6.50 22.70 9.99
C GLU A 841 5.44 23.71 9.54
N ILE A 842 5.40 24.02 8.23
CA ILE A 842 4.35 24.85 7.65
C ILE A 842 3.10 23.98 7.63
N SER A 843 2.08 24.40 8.36
CA SER A 843 0.76 23.76 8.43
C SER A 843 -0.30 24.71 7.88
N LEU A 844 -1.33 24.13 7.26
CA LEU A 844 -2.49 24.87 6.75
C LEU A 844 -3.64 24.73 7.74
N ASP A 845 -3.83 25.77 8.54
CA ASP A 845 -4.87 25.83 9.57
C ASP A 845 -6.21 26.30 8.98
N TRP A 846 -7.06 25.35 8.59
CA TRP A 846 -8.44 25.61 8.18
C TRP A 846 -9.33 24.38 8.44
N TRP A 847 -10.65 24.51 8.20
CA TRP A 847 -11.65 23.48 8.55
C TRP A 847 -11.38 22.10 7.95
N GLY A 848 -10.60 22.01 6.88
CA GLY A 848 -10.19 20.75 6.28
C GLY A 848 -9.09 19.99 7.04
N ASN A 849 -8.40 20.63 7.99
CA ASN A 849 -7.11 20.19 8.57
C ASN A 849 -6.93 20.36 10.11
N ASP A 850 -7.71 21.18 10.84
CA ASP A 850 -7.33 21.64 12.21
C ASP A 850 -7.76 20.83 13.46
N THR A 851 -6.86 20.79 14.46
CA THR A 851 -7.13 20.39 15.87
C THR A 851 -6.59 21.36 16.95
N VAL A 852 -5.93 22.47 16.59
CA VAL A 852 -5.28 23.49 17.46
C VAL A 852 -5.61 24.91 16.93
N THR A 853 -5.58 25.97 17.76
CA THR A 853 -5.77 27.36 17.31
C THR A 853 -4.50 27.96 16.70
N LYS A 854 -4.64 29.05 15.93
CA LYS A 854 -3.53 29.82 15.33
C LYS A 854 -2.46 30.28 16.32
N ASP A 855 -2.85 30.48 17.58
CA ASP A 855 -1.95 30.94 18.66
C ASP A 855 -1.27 29.76 19.39
N GLY A 856 -1.41 28.54 18.89
CA GLY A 856 -0.79 27.33 19.44
C GLY A 856 -1.51 26.74 20.66
N PHE A 857 -2.81 27.06 20.85
CA PHE A 857 -3.60 26.53 21.96
C PHE A 857 -4.52 25.40 21.52
N GLU A 858 -4.75 24.42 22.39
CA GLU A 858 -5.77 23.40 22.16
C GLU A 858 -7.13 24.07 21.85
N MET A 859 -7.82 23.57 20.83
CA MET A 859 -8.96 24.26 20.22
C MET A 859 -10.08 24.60 21.22
N ASN A 860 -10.44 23.69 22.13
CA ASN A 860 -11.49 23.96 23.13
C ASN A 860 -11.01 25.00 24.16
N PHE A 861 -9.77 24.90 24.65
CA PHE A 861 -9.17 25.87 25.56
C PHE A 861 -9.11 27.26 24.93
N GLY A 862 -8.57 27.34 23.71
CA GLY A 862 -8.40 28.60 22.98
C GLY A 862 -9.72 29.29 22.68
N VAL A 863 -10.69 28.55 22.09
CA VAL A 863 -11.96 29.14 21.64
C VAL A 863 -12.96 29.34 22.77
N ASN A 864 -13.17 28.35 23.65
CA ASN A 864 -14.23 28.45 24.66
C ASN A 864 -13.81 29.29 25.86
N TYR A 865 -12.53 29.32 26.23
CA TYR A 865 -12.06 29.99 27.44
C TYR A 865 -11.16 31.19 27.14
N LEU A 866 -9.98 30.98 26.54
CA LEU A 866 -8.96 32.02 26.43
C LEU A 866 -9.40 33.22 25.60
N ALA A 867 -10.06 32.99 24.46
CA ALA A 867 -10.60 34.06 23.63
C ALA A 867 -11.64 34.91 24.38
N ASN A 868 -12.52 34.27 25.17
CA ASN A 868 -13.54 34.98 25.96
C ASN A 868 -12.92 35.75 27.13
N PHE A 869 -11.90 35.17 27.79
CA PHE A 869 -11.13 35.84 28.84
C PHE A 869 -10.52 37.16 28.33
N LEU A 870 -9.83 37.10 27.19
CA LEU A 870 -9.23 38.26 26.53
C LEU A 870 -10.29 39.27 26.08
N PHE A 871 -11.31 38.80 25.36
CA PHE A 871 -12.37 39.65 24.81
C PHE A 871 -13.07 40.47 25.90
N VAL A 872 -13.41 39.83 27.02
CA VAL A 872 -14.05 40.50 28.14
C VAL A 872 -13.13 41.57 28.74
N LEU A 873 -11.88 41.24 29.04
CA LEU A 873 -10.94 42.20 29.63
C LEU A 873 -10.69 43.43 28.75
N MET A 874 -10.66 43.23 27.43
CA MET A 874 -10.46 44.31 26.46
C MET A 874 -11.71 45.16 26.26
N ILE A 875 -12.91 44.57 26.29
CA ILE A 875 -14.16 45.31 26.05
C ILE A 875 -14.65 46.07 27.28
N LEU A 876 -14.16 45.75 28.49
CA LEU A 876 -14.52 46.48 29.73
C LEU A 876 -14.39 48.00 29.59
N GLN A 877 -13.40 48.49 28.84
CA GLN A 877 -13.20 49.93 28.60
C GLN A 877 -14.32 50.57 27.79
N SER A 878 -14.98 49.79 26.93
CA SER A 878 -16.07 50.20 26.04
C SER A 878 -17.46 49.90 26.63
N MET A 879 -17.51 49.26 27.80
CA MET A 879 -18.76 49.01 28.52
C MET A 879 -19.27 50.28 29.22
N ASP A 880 -20.57 50.54 29.11
CA ASP A 880 -21.27 51.52 29.94
C ASP A 880 -21.23 51.02 31.39
N LYS A 881 -20.78 51.92 32.25
CA LYS A 881 -20.49 51.68 33.65
C LYS A 881 -21.75 51.77 34.50
N GLU A 882 -22.89 52.17 33.94
CA GLU A 882 -24.13 52.36 34.68
C GLU A 882 -25.08 51.16 34.60
N ASN A 883 -25.32 50.54 33.44
CA ASN A 883 -26.33 49.46 33.31
C ASN A 883 -25.95 48.35 32.30
N ARG A 884 -24.86 47.59 32.51
CA ARG A 884 -24.50 46.48 31.59
C ARG A 884 -24.18 45.16 32.30
N ARG A 885 -24.48 44.08 31.58
CA ARG A 885 -24.23 42.69 31.99
C ARG A 885 -23.26 42.01 31.03
N ILE A 886 -22.38 41.19 31.58
CA ILE A 886 -21.62 40.18 30.84
C ILE A 886 -22.40 38.87 31.04
N VAL A 887 -22.78 38.22 29.93
CA VAL A 887 -23.51 36.94 29.98
C VAL A 887 -22.65 35.86 29.38
N VAL A 888 -22.18 34.93 30.22
CA VAL A 888 -21.30 33.83 29.82
C VAL A 888 -22.13 32.55 29.67
N VAL A 889 -21.94 31.82 28.56
CA VAL A 889 -22.63 30.55 28.33
C VAL A 889 -21.74 29.35 28.70
N SER A 890 -22.16 28.60 29.71
CA SER A 890 -21.51 27.38 30.18
C SER A 890 -22.31 26.11 29.83
N SER A 891 -21.99 25.00 30.48
CA SER A 891 -22.55 23.67 30.27
C SER A 891 -22.58 22.90 31.58
N TRP A 892 -23.47 21.91 31.72
CA TRP A 892 -23.44 20.97 32.85
C TRP A 892 -22.11 20.20 32.94
N THR A 893 -21.40 20.06 31.82
CA THR A 893 -20.10 19.37 31.73
C THR A 893 -18.98 20.06 32.54
N HIS A 894 -19.20 21.27 33.05
CA HIS A 894 -18.27 21.93 33.97
C HIS A 894 -18.25 21.28 35.38
N ASP A 895 -19.28 20.49 35.71
CA ASP A 895 -19.42 19.75 36.96
C ASP A 895 -19.19 18.26 36.72
N THR A 896 -18.04 17.76 37.14
CA THR A 896 -17.64 16.36 36.97
C THR A 896 -18.49 15.38 37.78
N LEU A 897 -19.29 15.89 38.73
CA LEU A 897 -20.20 15.12 39.58
C LEU A 897 -21.67 15.23 39.12
N ASP A 898 -21.95 15.98 38.05
CA ASP A 898 -23.32 16.07 37.54
C ASP A 898 -23.81 14.70 37.04
N PRO A 899 -24.97 14.19 37.51
CA PRO A 899 -25.48 12.88 37.15
C PRO A 899 -25.66 12.67 35.64
N ARG A 900 -25.81 13.74 34.86
CA ARG A 900 -25.92 13.64 33.39
C ARG A 900 -24.63 13.22 32.73
N ASN A 901 -23.50 13.40 33.41
CA ASN A 901 -22.21 12.92 32.94
C ASN A 901 -22.02 11.40 33.15
N ASP A 902 -22.88 10.76 33.95
CA ASP A 902 -22.83 9.30 34.17
C ASP A 902 -23.26 8.52 32.93
N GLY A 903 -24.15 9.09 32.10
CA GLY A 903 -24.64 8.44 30.88
C GLY A 903 -23.54 8.13 29.85
N THR A 904 -22.47 8.92 29.82
CA THR A 904 -21.29 8.70 28.95
C THR A 904 -20.01 8.39 29.73
N ALA A 905 -20.08 8.42 31.07
CA ALA A 905 -19.03 8.03 32.01
C ALA A 905 -17.66 8.71 31.78
N HIS A 906 -17.61 9.89 31.16
CA HIS A 906 -16.36 10.56 30.78
C HIS A 906 -15.59 11.12 31.99
N PHE A 907 -16.28 11.37 33.12
CA PHE A 907 -15.69 11.74 34.41
C PHE A 907 -15.83 10.64 35.48
N LYS A 908 -16.06 9.38 35.08
CA LYS A 908 -16.32 8.30 36.06
C LYS A 908 -15.10 7.92 36.89
N ARG A 909 -13.89 8.05 36.34
CA ARG A 909 -12.65 7.75 37.05
C ARG A 909 -12.28 8.89 37.99
N GLU A 910 -11.77 8.53 39.17
CA GLU A 910 -11.37 9.49 40.20
C GLU A 910 -10.34 10.51 39.70
N GLU A 911 -9.40 10.06 38.85
CA GLU A 911 -8.38 10.91 38.23
C GLU A 911 -8.91 12.04 37.32
N TYR A 912 -10.19 11.94 36.91
CA TYR A 912 -10.90 12.93 36.08
C TYR A 912 -11.95 13.72 36.87
N LYS A 913 -12.16 13.43 38.16
CA LYS A 913 -13.08 14.22 39.00
C LYS A 913 -12.54 15.61 39.29
N THR A 914 -11.21 15.76 39.30
CA THR A 914 -10.52 17.06 39.38
C THR A 914 -10.03 17.50 38.00
N VAL A 915 -10.58 18.60 37.52
CA VAL A 915 -10.37 19.15 36.18
C VAL A 915 -9.17 20.09 36.13
N PHE A 916 -9.05 20.99 37.10
CA PHE A 916 -7.97 21.95 37.15
C PHE A 916 -6.74 21.32 37.80
N LYS A 917 -5.69 21.10 36.99
CA LYS A 917 -4.39 20.58 37.42
C LYS A 917 -3.29 21.63 37.21
N GLU A 918 -3.14 22.09 35.96
CA GLU A 918 -2.13 23.07 35.55
C GLU A 918 -2.59 23.78 34.27
N THR A 919 -2.49 25.11 34.19
CA THR A 919 -3.00 25.88 33.04
C THR A 919 -2.16 25.65 31.77
N GLU A 920 -0.84 25.49 31.89
CA GLU A 920 0.04 25.28 30.73
C GLU A 920 -0.19 23.92 30.06
N ALA A 921 -0.33 22.85 30.85
CA ALA A 921 -0.61 21.52 30.32
C ALA A 921 -1.98 21.47 29.61
N LEU A 922 -2.97 22.20 30.13
CA LEU A 922 -4.32 22.24 29.56
C LEU A 922 -4.43 23.18 28.36
N SER A 923 -3.59 24.22 28.27
CA SER A 923 -3.53 25.10 27.10
C SER A 923 -2.85 24.47 25.89
N LYS A 924 -1.90 23.55 26.11
CA LYS A 924 -1.25 22.76 25.04
C LYS A 924 -2.00 21.46 24.71
N GLY A 925 -3.07 21.17 25.43
CA GLY A 925 -3.88 19.97 25.28
C GLY A 925 -3.31 18.79 26.07
N VAL A 926 -4.04 18.39 27.11
CA VAL A 926 -3.70 17.16 27.84
C VAL A 926 -3.98 15.95 26.95
N VAL A 927 -2.94 15.12 26.76
CA VAL A 927 -3.05 13.83 26.08
C VAL A 927 -3.70 12.83 27.04
N TYR A 928 -5.01 12.68 26.90
CA TYR A 928 -5.72 11.59 27.54
C TYR A 928 -5.40 10.28 26.82
N THR A 929 -5.03 9.26 27.57
CA THR A 929 -4.57 7.96 27.04
C THR A 929 -5.71 6.98 26.76
N ASP A 930 -6.94 7.38 27.03
CA ASP A 930 -8.19 6.63 26.82
C ASP A 930 -9.01 7.21 25.64
N ASP A 931 -10.25 6.73 25.50
CA ASP A 931 -11.21 7.06 24.43
C ASP A 931 -11.16 8.52 23.94
N GLY A 932 -10.91 8.71 22.64
CA GLY A 932 -10.76 10.01 21.99
C GLY A 932 -11.99 10.92 22.10
N TYR A 933 -13.21 10.37 22.15
CA TYR A 933 -14.43 11.15 22.39
C TYR A 933 -14.51 11.63 23.83
N LYS A 934 -14.25 10.74 24.80
CA LYS A 934 -14.23 11.12 26.24
C LYS A 934 -13.12 12.12 26.53
N ALA A 935 -11.98 11.99 25.84
CA ALA A 935 -10.90 12.97 25.87
C ALA A 935 -11.37 14.33 25.35
N GLY A 936 -12.07 14.36 24.22
CA GLY A 936 -12.72 15.56 23.70
C GLY A 936 -13.70 16.19 24.69
N MET A 937 -14.59 15.39 25.28
CA MET A 937 -15.57 15.84 26.28
C MET A 937 -14.92 16.35 27.57
N ARG A 938 -13.80 15.78 27.99
CA ARG A 938 -13.02 16.30 29.13
C ARG A 938 -12.30 17.59 28.81
N ARG A 939 -11.75 17.75 27.59
CA ARG A 939 -11.19 19.04 27.12
C ARG A 939 -12.27 20.12 27.04
N TYR A 940 -13.45 19.78 26.50
CA TYR A 940 -14.61 20.66 26.50
C TYR A 940 -15.07 21.02 27.92
N GLY A 941 -15.25 20.01 28.79
CA GLY A 941 -15.59 20.18 30.20
C GLY A 941 -14.59 21.08 30.93
N ALA A 942 -13.29 20.87 30.72
CA ALA A 942 -12.23 21.71 31.26
C ALA A 942 -12.36 23.17 30.84
N SER A 943 -12.56 23.43 29.54
CA SER A 943 -12.78 24.79 29.05
C SER A 943 -14.01 25.45 29.69
N LYS A 944 -15.07 24.68 29.98
CA LYS A 944 -16.28 25.19 30.64
C LYS A 944 -16.09 25.40 32.15
N THR A 945 -15.37 24.52 32.84
CA THR A 945 -14.97 24.73 34.25
C THR A 945 -14.14 25.99 34.39
N PHE A 946 -13.20 26.23 33.47
CA PHE A 946 -12.36 27.44 33.46
C PHE A 946 -13.18 28.70 33.22
N MET A 947 -14.15 28.64 32.31
CA MET A 947 -15.09 29.74 32.12
C MET A 947 -15.87 30.10 33.39
N VAL A 948 -16.32 29.11 34.16
CA VAL A 948 -17.04 29.32 35.42
C VAL A 948 -16.11 29.87 36.51
N MET A 949 -14.87 29.41 36.56
CA MET A 949 -13.87 29.93 37.50
C MET A 949 -13.50 31.38 37.19
N PHE A 950 -13.29 31.71 35.91
CA PHE A 950 -13.07 33.08 35.45
C PHE A 950 -14.23 34.00 35.81
N PHE A 951 -15.46 33.55 35.59
CA PHE A 951 -16.67 34.29 35.94
C PHE A 951 -16.68 34.76 37.40
N TYR A 952 -16.38 33.86 38.36
CA TYR A 952 -16.35 34.23 39.77
C TYR A 952 -15.22 35.21 40.10
N GLU A 953 -14.03 34.99 39.53
CA GLU A 953 -12.88 35.87 39.77
C GLU A 953 -13.07 37.24 39.14
N LEU A 954 -13.59 37.30 37.91
CA LEU A 954 -13.91 38.54 37.21
C LEU A 954 -14.90 39.37 38.04
N GLN A 955 -15.98 38.75 38.53
CA GLN A 955 -16.97 39.48 39.32
C GLN A 955 -16.36 40.06 40.60
N ARG A 956 -15.48 39.33 41.30
CA ARG A 956 -14.78 39.85 42.50
C ARG A 956 -13.90 41.05 42.15
N ARG A 957 -13.09 40.93 41.09
CA ARG A 957 -12.18 42.01 40.65
C ARG A 957 -12.95 43.25 40.19
N ILE A 958 -13.99 43.08 39.38
CA ILE A 958 -14.88 44.18 38.95
C ILE A 958 -15.58 44.85 40.14
N SER A 959 -16.03 44.07 41.12
CA SER A 959 -16.70 44.64 42.32
C SER A 959 -15.74 45.43 43.21
N SER A 960 -14.45 45.07 43.20
CA SER A 960 -13.40 45.81 43.92
C SER A 960 -12.98 47.11 43.23
N ASP A 961 -13.30 47.28 41.94
CA ASP A 961 -13.01 48.49 41.19
C ASP A 961 -14.23 49.44 41.24
N PRO A 962 -14.15 50.60 41.93
CA PRO A 962 -15.28 51.52 42.04
C PRO A 962 -15.86 51.94 40.67
N ALA A 963 -15.02 52.04 39.64
CA ALA A 963 -15.42 52.48 38.30
C ALA A 963 -16.16 51.40 37.51
N LEU A 964 -16.00 50.11 37.87
CA LEU A 964 -16.62 48.98 37.19
C LEU A 964 -17.63 48.25 38.08
N SER A 965 -17.73 48.61 39.36
CA SER A 965 -18.52 47.95 40.41
C SER A 965 -20.01 47.77 40.13
N LYS A 966 -20.58 48.45 39.13
CA LYS A 966 -21.99 48.28 38.68
C LYS A 966 -22.16 47.26 37.55
N ILE A 967 -21.07 46.85 36.89
CA ILE A 967 -21.09 45.78 35.88
C ILE A 967 -21.38 44.45 36.56
N SER A 968 -22.31 43.71 35.97
CA SER A 968 -22.83 42.45 36.51
C SER A 968 -22.40 41.31 35.62
N ASP A 969 -21.82 40.28 36.19
CA ASP A 969 -21.48 39.05 35.47
C ASP A 969 -22.54 37.99 35.79
N ILE A 970 -23.12 37.40 34.75
CA ILE A 970 -24.12 36.34 34.84
C ILE A 970 -23.67 35.17 33.97
N LEU A 971 -23.75 33.97 34.53
CA LEU A 971 -23.43 32.75 33.81
C LEU A 971 -24.68 31.90 33.65
N VAL A 972 -24.96 31.45 32.43
CA VAL A 972 -26.10 30.60 32.11
C VAL A 972 -25.64 29.33 31.41
N TRP A 973 -26.27 28.21 31.71
CA TRP A 973 -26.14 26.99 30.93
C TRP A 973 -27.52 26.43 30.59
N PHE A 974 -27.59 25.65 29.52
CA PHE A 974 -28.85 25.16 28.98
C PHE A 974 -28.96 23.64 29.11
N SER A 975 -29.98 23.17 29.82
CA SER A 975 -30.37 21.75 29.87
C SER A 975 -31.59 21.47 29.00
N PRO A 976 -31.69 20.29 28.38
CA PRO A 976 -32.98 19.71 28.02
C PRO A 976 -33.96 19.82 29.20
N ASN A 977 -35.12 20.42 28.94
CA ASN A 977 -36.25 20.57 29.85
C ASN A 977 -37.49 19.86 29.25
N GLY A 978 -37.27 18.60 28.83
CA GLY A 978 -38.18 17.76 28.05
C GLY A 978 -37.40 16.81 27.14
N PHE A 979 -38.06 16.17 26.16
CA PHE A 979 -37.40 15.25 25.20
C PHE A 979 -36.39 15.97 24.28
N VAL A 980 -36.62 17.25 23.96
CA VAL A 980 -35.74 18.12 23.16
C VAL A 980 -35.87 19.57 23.67
N ARG A 981 -34.76 20.32 23.74
CA ARG A 981 -34.79 21.78 23.98
C ARG A 981 -34.65 22.55 22.65
N PRO A 982 -35.66 23.33 22.25
CA PRO A 982 -35.59 24.07 20.99
C PRO A 982 -34.72 25.33 21.10
N PRO A 983 -34.07 25.78 20.01
CA PRO A 983 -33.23 26.98 20.01
C PRO A 983 -33.91 28.24 20.54
N TRP A 984 -35.20 28.43 20.25
CA TRP A 984 -35.95 29.61 20.71
C TRP A 984 -36.05 29.68 22.25
N LYS A 985 -36.11 28.53 22.95
CA LYS A 985 -36.16 28.51 24.42
C LYS A 985 -34.79 28.82 25.02
N SER A 986 -33.71 28.32 24.42
CA SER A 986 -32.35 28.74 24.80
C SER A 986 -32.15 30.24 24.58
N GLY A 987 -32.62 30.78 23.46
CA GLY A 987 -32.61 32.22 23.19
C GLY A 987 -33.40 33.02 24.21
N ALA A 988 -34.61 32.58 24.58
CA ALA A 988 -35.44 33.24 25.58
C ALA A 988 -34.76 33.28 26.96
N ASP A 989 -34.16 32.18 27.41
CA ASP A 989 -33.47 32.13 28.70
C ASP A 989 -32.17 32.95 28.69
N PHE A 990 -31.47 33.02 27.55
CA PHE A 990 -30.34 33.93 27.37
C PHE A 990 -30.78 35.40 27.46
N MET A 991 -31.89 35.77 26.82
CA MET A 991 -32.46 37.12 26.90
C MET A 991 -32.90 37.46 28.33
N LEU A 992 -33.45 36.49 29.07
CA LEU A 992 -33.78 36.67 30.48
C LEU A 992 -32.52 36.95 31.31
N ALA A 993 -31.46 36.16 31.15
CA ALA A 993 -30.18 36.43 31.80
C ALA A 993 -29.66 37.85 31.46
N ALA A 994 -29.76 38.26 30.20
CA ALA A 994 -29.28 39.55 29.72
C ALA A 994 -30.10 40.76 30.18
N PHE A 995 -31.41 40.64 30.39
CA PHE A 995 -32.31 41.80 30.56
C PHE A 995 -33.25 41.76 31.76
N ASP A 996 -33.38 40.64 32.48
CA ASP A 996 -34.34 40.55 33.58
C ASP A 996 -33.83 41.27 34.83
N GLU A 997 -34.35 42.48 35.08
CA GLU A 997 -34.10 43.22 36.31
C GLU A 997 -35.09 42.86 37.43
N LYS A 998 -36.27 42.31 37.08
CA LYS A 998 -37.34 42.04 38.03
C LYS A 998 -36.98 40.90 38.98
N ASN A 999 -36.43 39.80 38.44
CA ASN A 999 -36.12 38.62 39.25
C ASN A 999 -34.63 38.49 39.61
N LEU A 1000 -33.73 39.05 38.80
CA LEU A 1000 -32.28 39.01 39.05
C LEU A 1000 -31.75 40.27 39.75
N GLY A 1001 -32.56 41.34 39.80
CA GLY A 1001 -32.15 42.65 40.31
C GLY A 1001 -31.44 43.51 39.27
N LYS A 1002 -31.18 44.77 39.60
CA LYS A 1002 -30.55 45.73 38.69
C LYS A 1002 -29.06 45.43 38.45
N HIS A 1003 -28.34 45.04 39.50
CA HIS A 1003 -26.91 44.70 39.44
C HIS A 1003 -26.60 43.33 40.06
N PRO A 1004 -27.07 42.21 39.46
CA PRO A 1004 -26.79 40.87 39.97
C PRO A 1004 -25.29 40.58 40.03
N LYS A 1005 -24.81 39.99 41.12
CA LYS A 1005 -23.39 39.66 41.30
C LYS A 1005 -23.18 38.17 41.29
N ALA A 1006 -22.40 37.69 40.31
CA ALA A 1006 -22.03 36.29 40.14
C ALA A 1006 -23.24 35.33 40.19
N VAL A 1007 -24.29 35.66 39.43
CA VAL A 1007 -25.49 34.82 39.33
C VAL A 1007 -25.28 33.69 38.33
N TYR A 1008 -25.49 32.45 38.78
CA TYR A 1008 -25.40 31.24 37.96
C TYR A 1008 -26.81 30.70 37.69
N LEU A 1009 -27.14 30.47 36.41
CA LEU A 1009 -28.48 30.07 35.96
C LEU A 1009 -28.46 28.73 35.22
N ASN A 1010 -29.44 27.87 35.50
CA ASN A 1010 -29.83 26.72 34.68
C ASN A 1010 -31.11 27.08 33.91
N GLY A 1011 -30.98 27.40 32.62
CA GLY A 1011 -32.06 28.02 31.87
C GLY A 1011 -32.48 29.35 32.51
N SER A 1012 -33.70 29.44 33.01
CA SER A 1012 -34.23 30.62 33.71
C SER A 1012 -34.12 30.56 35.24
N GLU A 1013 -33.63 29.46 35.82
CA GLU A 1013 -33.62 29.23 37.27
C GLU A 1013 -32.24 29.46 37.88
N LYS A 1014 -32.18 30.06 39.08
CA LYS A 1014 -30.93 30.19 39.83
C LYS A 1014 -30.43 28.81 40.26
N ALA A 1015 -29.16 28.54 40.00
CA ALA A 1015 -28.51 27.29 40.31
C ALA A 1015 -27.17 27.53 41.01
N THR A 1016 -26.52 26.45 41.42
CA THR A 1016 -25.16 26.48 41.97
C THR A 1016 -24.22 25.72 41.05
N SER A 1017 -23.02 26.25 40.84
CA SER A 1017 -21.95 25.64 40.04
C SER A 1017 -21.17 24.58 40.83
N SER A 1018 -20.31 23.83 40.13
CA SER A 1018 -19.53 22.73 40.71
C SER A 1018 -18.65 23.17 41.88
N ILE A 1019 -18.36 22.24 42.80
CA ILE A 1019 -17.52 22.51 43.98
C ILE A 1019 -16.13 23.03 43.56
N GLU A 1020 -15.49 22.36 42.58
CA GLU A 1020 -14.18 22.76 42.08
C GLU A 1020 -14.21 24.16 41.45
N SER A 1021 -15.26 24.48 40.70
CA SER A 1021 -15.37 25.80 40.05
C SER A 1021 -15.55 26.96 41.03
N ARG A 1022 -15.89 26.68 42.30
CA ARG A 1022 -16.07 27.66 43.39
C ARG A 1022 -14.85 27.79 44.31
N ASP A 1023 -13.79 27.02 44.07
CA ASP A 1023 -12.55 27.11 44.84
C ASP A 1023 -11.80 28.42 44.50
N GLU A 1024 -11.81 29.37 45.43
CA GLU A 1024 -11.20 30.69 45.22
C GLU A 1024 -9.70 30.65 44.96
N LYS A 1025 -8.99 29.67 45.55
CA LYS A 1025 -7.53 29.54 45.36
C LYS A 1025 -7.23 29.12 43.92
N LYS A 1026 -7.97 28.13 43.42
CA LYS A 1026 -7.86 27.69 42.02
C LYS A 1026 -8.30 28.78 41.04
N GLN A 1027 -9.35 29.54 41.37
CA GLN A 1027 -9.81 30.67 40.55
C GLN A 1027 -8.73 31.75 40.39
N ARG A 1028 -8.06 32.15 41.48
CA ARG A 1028 -6.95 33.12 41.43
C ARG A 1028 -5.75 32.56 40.66
N GLN A 1029 -5.38 31.31 40.92
CA GLN A 1029 -4.28 30.65 40.23
C GLN A 1029 -4.52 30.59 38.70
N LEU A 1030 -5.70 30.13 38.28
CA LEU A 1030 -6.10 30.10 36.88
C LEU A 1030 -6.03 31.50 36.26
N TRP A 1031 -6.49 32.54 36.97
CA TRP A 1031 -6.43 33.92 36.51
C TRP A 1031 -4.99 34.39 36.27
N GLU A 1032 -4.11 34.27 37.27
CA GLU A 1032 -2.71 34.69 37.19
C GLU A 1032 -1.95 33.97 36.07
N GLU A 1033 -2.17 32.66 35.93
CA GLU A 1033 -1.57 31.85 34.86
C GLU A 1033 -2.14 32.22 33.48
N THR A 1034 -3.45 32.47 33.37
CA THR A 1034 -4.10 32.89 32.12
C THR A 1034 -3.65 34.27 31.68
N VAL A 1035 -3.46 35.22 32.60
CA VAL A 1035 -2.92 36.56 32.32
C VAL A 1035 -1.52 36.47 31.68
N LYS A 1036 -0.65 35.62 32.24
CA LYS A 1036 0.69 35.38 31.70
C LYS A 1036 0.63 34.70 30.32
N LEU A 1037 -0.23 33.69 30.19
CA LEU A 1037 -0.43 32.93 28.95
C LEU A 1037 -0.97 33.83 27.81
N ALA A 1038 -1.92 34.70 28.14
CA ALA A 1038 -2.54 35.67 27.24
C ALA A 1038 -1.66 36.91 26.97
N ARG A 1039 -0.51 37.03 27.65
CA ARG A 1039 0.46 38.13 27.49
C ARG A 1039 -0.13 39.52 27.68
N ILE A 1040 -1.10 39.68 28.58
CA ILE A 1040 -1.75 40.96 28.88
C ILE A 1040 -0.73 41.95 29.46
N ARG A 1041 -0.72 43.18 28.95
CA ARG A 1041 0.18 44.27 29.34
C ARG A 1041 -0.58 45.42 29.99
N ASN A 1042 0.17 46.30 30.65
CA ASN A 1042 -0.38 47.57 31.13
C ASN A 1042 -0.97 48.36 29.96
N GLY A 1043 -2.26 48.71 30.06
CA GLY A 1043 -3.00 49.41 29.01
C GLY A 1043 -3.96 48.53 28.20
N ASP A 1044 -3.83 47.19 28.26
CA ASP A 1044 -4.72 46.27 27.52
C ASP A 1044 -6.09 46.11 28.19
N THR A 1045 -6.20 46.44 29.48
CA THR A 1045 -7.47 46.45 30.23
C THR A 1045 -7.54 47.63 31.19
N VAL A 1046 -8.75 48.11 31.44
CA VAL A 1046 -9.05 49.20 32.41
C VAL A 1046 -9.25 48.70 33.84
N LEU A 1047 -9.33 47.38 34.05
CA LEU A 1047 -9.49 46.78 35.36
C LEU A 1047 -8.24 47.02 36.20
N LYS A 1048 -8.33 47.71 37.35
CA LYS A 1048 -7.12 48.11 38.11
C LYS A 1048 -6.33 46.94 38.71
N ASN A 1049 -7.03 45.99 39.34
CA ASN A 1049 -6.44 44.82 39.98
C ASN A 1049 -6.52 43.62 39.03
N TRP A 1050 -5.92 43.72 37.85
CA TRP A 1050 -5.95 42.66 36.84
C TRP A 1050 -4.76 41.69 36.93
N GLN A 1051 -3.64 42.14 37.49
CA GLN A 1051 -2.54 41.27 37.94
C GLN A 1051 -2.92 40.63 39.28
#